data_AF-A0A3N2P5W1-F1
#
_entry.id   AF-A0A3N2P5W1-F1
#
_cell.length_a   1.000
_cell.length_b   1.000
_cell.length_c   1.000
_cell.angle_alpha   90.00
_cell.angle_beta   90.00
_cell.angle_gamma   90.00
#
_symmetry.space_group_name_H-M   'P 1'
#
loop_
_entity.id
_entity.type
_entity.pdbx_description
1 polymer ?
#
loop_
_entity_poly.entity_id
_entity_poly.type
_entity_poly.pdbx_seq_one_letter_code
_entity_poly.pdbx_strand_id
1 'polypeptide(L)'
;MTGEASDGPPVVLCPSCDGLGFALVACRCTSGGNRLLITDDVDRPAGEPYQDCELCDGVGTVGAPCHSCRQSGRRRAQLVLTVANVDTGAVASANVVPGVVEPAPWPGDGGASWHLPLAPLLRELAAAVGANSWTDARQPGSPDGPIVLLPRDWRPELPEVARRMAEATALAGESLDAWRLYLGRTGAASPRDPAAVLARRCRLADLLCLDLVVEARRTALGLTWHLRYEVPGGPVPTDAGRGADNLASAIVDTSDLDACYGLAERGLVAPAHHLAAGYQPRPDPPAIDLDLLERRIVADCLDLDTGAPTAGAQAIWRDGRWWHTSLRAAGTTERLSEWSTGQIVSRRTPLLRRGWAPPAPSWQGTAVPYAACPDCDPHSRLRRCGCRPRYTPADPHCPKCAGTGRAPSSLRCDTCHDSRRLYRDVTITITDLTSRVIHLTWRVDATGWRTGEISWYVADAGTVHAGDQTWRAGERIAAPHVATHPGGKPLHQLPTPFRLGEWARAFGVRPEDLTDLDGGGDIGTGLRTGTITLHRPGDDPLTGYLTEAARGRPGARVFVLARRPDVPPLADLVRLVLGLRLAVTVTLVDHVRNTGDLRLVQGESWDVTIRPPGAPVVPADPPTRSTPEAAVAFCLDYLELAIAGSVPDDPDAPIPVPQTPTPAIVDDPVPLLRRLARHHAGHPVAVHYAGTTCQVWLRDRDGVRHLATAPSLPAALDALTL
;
A
#
# COMPACT_ATOMS: atom_id res chain seq x y z
N MET A 1 0.75 37.95 -1.75
CA MET A 1 1.10 38.95 -0.72
C MET A 1 2.46 38.60 -0.15
N THR A 2 3.48 39.41 -0.42
CA THR A 2 4.87 39.17 -0.03
C THR A 2 5.29 40.24 0.98
N GLY A 3 5.33 39.90 2.26
CA GLY A 3 5.99 40.72 3.28
C GLY A 3 7.51 40.54 3.22
N GLU A 4 8.25 41.64 3.40
CA GLU A 4 9.72 41.64 3.47
C GLU A 4 10.22 40.68 4.57
N ALA A 5 11.18 39.83 4.21
CA ALA A 5 11.76 38.82 5.07
C ALA A 5 12.72 39.45 6.09
N SER A 6 12.36 39.38 7.38
CA SER A 6 13.34 39.47 8.47
C SER A 6 14.20 38.21 8.55
N ASP A 7 15.41 38.33 9.08
CA ASP A 7 16.39 37.28 9.43
C ASP A 7 15.76 35.96 9.90
N GLY A 8 15.58 34.99 8.98
CA GLY A 8 15.21 33.60 9.30
C GLY A 8 13.76 33.38 9.78
N PRO A 9 13.28 32.12 9.76
CA PRO A 9 11.99 31.75 10.33
C PRO A 9 12.02 31.92 11.86
N PRO A 10 10.90 32.29 12.52
CA PRO A 10 10.88 32.34 13.97
C PRO A 10 11.18 30.97 14.57
N VAL A 11 12.04 30.94 15.59
CA VAL A 11 12.41 29.71 16.29
C VAL A 11 11.98 29.79 17.74
N VAL A 12 11.28 28.75 18.21
CA VAL A 12 10.84 28.62 19.59
C VAL A 12 11.63 27.53 20.31
N LEU A 13 11.71 27.61 21.63
CA LEU A 13 12.19 26.48 22.43
C LEU A 13 11.23 25.31 22.27
N CYS A 14 11.77 24.10 22.14
CA CYS A 14 10.96 22.90 22.05
C CYS A 14 10.26 22.67 23.39
N PRO A 15 8.92 22.78 23.47
CA PRO A 15 8.20 22.58 24.73
C PRO A 15 8.21 21.11 25.18
N SER A 16 8.52 20.17 24.28
CA SER A 16 8.61 18.75 24.61
C SER A 16 9.88 18.37 25.37
N CYS A 17 10.91 19.23 25.36
CA CYS A 17 12.19 18.96 26.03
C CYS A 17 12.79 20.19 26.72
N ASP A 18 12.02 21.27 26.86
CA ASP A 18 12.43 22.54 27.44
C ASP A 18 13.80 23.06 26.93
N GLY A 19 14.08 22.88 25.64
CA GLY A 19 15.35 23.32 25.06
C GLY A 19 16.52 22.34 25.15
N LEU A 20 16.40 21.22 25.84
CA LEU A 20 17.53 20.32 26.14
C LEU A 20 17.93 19.40 24.98
N GLY A 21 17.09 19.23 23.96
CA GLY A 21 17.31 18.28 22.85
C GLY A 21 17.06 16.81 23.21
N PHE A 22 16.94 16.49 24.49
CA PHE A 22 16.49 15.20 24.99
C PHE A 22 15.49 15.43 26.11
N ALA A 23 14.61 14.46 26.35
CA ALA A 23 13.71 14.49 27.49
C ALA A 23 13.98 13.26 28.36
N LEU A 24 13.94 13.44 29.67
CA LEU A 24 13.78 12.32 30.59
C LEU A 24 12.33 11.87 30.48
N VAL A 25 12.12 10.78 29.76
CA VAL A 25 10.82 10.17 29.66
C VAL A 25 10.75 9.01 30.62
N ALA A 26 9.55 8.73 31.13
CA ALA A 26 9.30 7.49 31.83
C ALA A 26 9.75 6.33 30.93
N CYS A 27 10.59 5.45 31.47
CA CYS A 27 10.98 4.25 30.75
C CYS A 27 9.70 3.47 30.44
N ARG A 28 9.60 2.90 29.24
CA ARG A 28 8.45 2.08 28.84
C ARG A 28 8.12 0.98 29.85
N CYS A 29 9.10 0.56 30.66
CA CYS A 29 8.88 -0.43 31.71
C CYS A 29 7.93 0.00 32.82
N THR A 30 7.80 1.30 33.08
CA THR A 30 6.89 1.82 34.11
C THR A 30 5.43 1.63 33.70
N SER A 31 5.11 1.62 32.41
CA SER A 31 3.77 1.26 31.91
C SER A 31 3.39 -0.18 32.28
N GLY A 32 4.37 -1.07 32.35
CA GLY A 32 4.19 -2.47 32.76
C GLY A 32 4.23 -2.70 34.27
N GLY A 33 4.80 -1.76 35.01
CA GLY A 33 5.15 -1.93 36.42
C GLY A 33 6.34 -2.91 36.61
N ASN A 34 6.60 -3.31 37.85
CA ASN A 34 7.63 -4.30 38.18
C ASN A 34 7.20 -5.75 37.90
N ARG A 35 6.73 -6.03 36.68
CA ARG A 35 6.26 -7.36 36.25
C ARG A 35 6.92 -7.75 34.94
N LEU A 36 7.33 -9.01 34.84
CA LEU A 36 7.83 -9.59 33.59
C LEU A 36 6.72 -9.72 32.54
N LEU A 37 5.51 -10.14 32.93
CA LEU A 37 4.36 -10.28 32.02
C LEU A 37 3.36 -9.13 32.23
N ILE A 38 3.13 -8.35 31.17
CA ILE A 38 2.21 -7.20 31.15
C ILE A 38 1.02 -7.52 30.25
N THR A 39 -0.19 -7.20 30.67
CA THR A 39 -1.37 -7.19 29.79
C THR A 39 -1.55 -5.78 29.24
N ASP A 40 -1.68 -5.65 27.92
CA ASP A 40 -1.87 -4.37 27.19
C ASP A 40 -3.28 -3.80 27.47
N ASP A 41 -3.53 -3.35 28.70
CA ASP A 41 -4.61 -2.43 29.04
C ASP A 41 -4.06 -1.02 28.85
N VAL A 42 -4.55 -0.32 27.83
CA VAL A 42 -3.91 0.87 27.24
C VAL A 42 -3.87 2.09 28.17
N ASP A 43 -4.55 2.05 29.33
CA ASP A 43 -4.71 3.20 30.23
C ASP A 43 -4.23 2.95 31.68
N ARG A 44 -3.17 2.14 31.90
CA ARG A 44 -2.59 2.04 33.24
C ARG A 44 -1.70 3.24 33.57
N PRO A 45 -1.88 3.87 34.75
CA PRO A 45 -0.92 4.85 35.24
C PRO A 45 0.45 4.19 35.40
N ALA A 46 1.52 4.99 35.24
CA ALA A 46 2.89 4.51 35.42
C ALA A 46 3.05 3.87 36.80
N GLY A 47 3.44 2.59 36.82
CA GLY A 47 3.75 1.83 38.03
C GLY A 47 5.25 1.89 38.38
N GLU A 48 5.63 1.17 39.43
CA GLU A 48 7.04 0.98 39.80
C GLU A 48 7.85 0.42 38.63
N PRO A 49 9.09 0.89 38.41
CA PRO A 49 9.89 0.41 37.30
C PRO A 49 10.22 -1.08 37.42
N TYR A 50 10.38 -1.74 36.27
CA TYR A 50 10.83 -3.12 36.24
C TYR A 50 12.29 -3.22 36.66
N GLN A 51 12.55 -3.97 37.73
CA GLN A 51 13.87 -4.04 38.36
C GLN A 51 14.94 -4.56 37.40
N ASP A 52 14.60 -5.51 36.53
CA ASP A 52 15.51 -6.08 35.55
C ASP A 52 15.38 -5.39 34.18
N CYS A 53 14.95 -4.13 34.14
CA CYS A 53 14.74 -3.43 32.88
C CYS A 53 16.05 -3.20 32.12
N GLU A 54 16.20 -3.82 30.96
CA GLU A 54 17.40 -3.73 30.10
C GLU A 54 17.67 -2.33 29.51
N LEU A 55 16.73 -1.38 29.63
CA LEU A 55 16.90 -0.01 29.13
C LEU A 55 17.25 1.01 30.21
N CYS A 56 16.75 0.81 31.43
CA CYS A 56 16.87 1.81 32.51
C CYS A 56 17.48 1.25 33.79
N ASP A 57 17.86 -0.03 33.81
CA ASP A 57 18.45 -0.71 34.96
C ASP A 57 17.64 -0.50 36.26
N GLY A 58 16.30 -0.52 36.14
CA GLY A 58 15.38 -0.32 37.26
C GLY A 58 15.16 1.13 37.72
N VAL A 59 15.79 2.13 37.08
CA VAL A 59 15.63 3.56 37.43
C VAL A 59 14.26 4.11 37.05
N GLY A 60 13.62 3.55 36.02
CA GLY A 60 12.29 3.96 35.57
C GLY A 60 12.23 5.20 34.69
N THR A 61 13.36 5.79 34.35
CA THR A 61 13.47 6.88 33.39
C THR A 61 14.61 6.59 32.42
N VAL A 62 14.48 7.05 31.18
CA VAL A 62 15.53 6.99 30.17
C VAL A 62 15.66 8.34 29.49
N GLY A 63 16.89 8.72 29.13
CA GLY A 63 17.10 9.83 28.22
C GLY A 63 16.66 9.42 26.83
N ALA A 64 15.59 10.02 26.32
CA ALA A 64 15.15 9.83 24.95
C ALA A 64 15.50 11.05 24.10
N PRO A 65 16.03 10.87 22.88
CA PRO A 65 16.19 11.98 21.95
C PRO A 65 14.83 12.63 21.71
N CYS A 66 14.76 13.96 21.76
CA CYS A 66 13.51 14.64 21.52
C CYS A 66 13.18 14.58 20.01
N HIS A 67 12.28 13.68 19.63
CA HIS A 67 11.85 13.51 18.23
C HIS A 67 11.12 14.74 17.69
N SER A 68 10.41 15.49 18.54
CA SER A 68 9.69 16.71 18.14
C SER A 68 10.62 17.80 17.59
N CYS A 69 11.83 17.93 18.12
CA CYS A 69 12.84 18.90 17.66
C CYS A 69 14.06 18.27 17.00
N ARG A 70 14.03 16.95 16.74
CA ARG A 70 15.17 16.18 16.21
C ARG A 70 16.47 16.44 16.99
N GLN A 71 16.37 16.53 18.31
CA GLN A 71 17.47 16.80 19.24
C GLN A 71 18.10 18.20 19.22
N SER A 72 17.56 19.14 18.45
CA SER A 72 18.10 20.52 18.42
C SER A 72 17.72 21.37 19.65
N GLY A 73 16.75 20.91 20.46
CA GLY A 73 16.17 21.70 21.55
C GLY A 73 15.28 22.86 21.08
N ARG A 74 15.26 23.15 19.78
CA ARG A 74 14.59 24.31 19.18
C ARG A 74 13.67 23.85 18.06
N ARG A 75 12.62 24.59 17.76
CA ARG A 75 11.69 24.25 16.68
C ARG A 75 11.40 25.47 15.84
N ARG A 76 11.38 25.25 14.53
CA ARG A 76 11.02 26.25 13.55
C ARG A 76 9.51 26.45 13.53
N ALA A 77 9.06 27.69 13.67
CA ALA A 77 7.66 28.07 13.54
C ALA A 77 7.34 28.42 12.07
N GLN A 78 7.44 27.42 11.21
CA GLN A 78 7.21 27.55 9.78
C GLN A 78 6.46 26.32 9.25
N LEU A 79 5.35 26.55 8.57
CA LEU A 79 4.61 25.54 7.82
C LEU A 79 4.55 25.94 6.35
N VAL A 80 5.00 25.07 5.45
CA VAL A 80 4.91 25.28 4.01
C VAL A 80 3.77 24.45 3.45
N LEU A 81 2.76 25.12 2.91
CA LEU A 81 1.68 24.48 2.16
C LEU A 81 2.01 24.55 0.68
N THR A 82 1.92 23.44 -0.04
CA THR A 82 2.22 23.39 -1.48
C THR A 82 1.10 22.71 -2.23
N VAL A 83 0.60 23.33 -3.29
CA VAL A 83 -0.28 22.68 -4.27
C VAL A 83 0.50 22.50 -5.55
N ALA A 84 0.52 21.27 -6.06
CA ALA A 84 1.22 20.91 -7.29
C ALA A 84 0.24 20.24 -8.26
N ASN A 85 0.08 20.81 -9.46
CA ASN A 85 -0.77 20.26 -10.50
C ASN A 85 -0.03 19.13 -11.23
N VAL A 86 -0.46 17.89 -11.05
CA VAL A 86 0.22 16.71 -11.62
C VAL A 86 0.09 16.61 -13.14
N ASP A 87 -0.91 17.29 -13.71
CA ASP A 87 -1.16 17.26 -15.16
C ASP A 87 -0.27 18.27 -15.91
N THR A 88 0.26 19.29 -15.23
CA THR A 88 1.05 20.36 -15.85
C THR A 88 2.47 20.48 -15.28
N GLY A 89 2.68 20.04 -14.04
CA GLY A 89 3.91 20.27 -13.27
C GLY A 89 3.96 21.66 -12.61
N ALA A 90 2.88 22.44 -12.63
CA ALA A 90 2.82 23.75 -11.99
C ALA A 90 2.77 23.61 -10.46
N VAL A 91 3.56 24.42 -9.76
CA VAL A 91 3.70 24.38 -8.29
C VAL A 91 3.53 25.78 -7.72
N ALA A 92 2.71 25.89 -6.69
CA ALA A 92 2.60 27.10 -5.87
C ALA A 92 2.63 26.71 -4.40
N SER A 93 3.43 27.42 -3.62
CA SER A 93 3.52 27.22 -2.17
C SER A 93 3.14 28.47 -1.39
N ALA A 94 2.87 28.33 -0.11
CA ALA A 94 2.73 29.44 0.81
C ALA A 94 3.55 29.18 2.06
N ASN A 95 4.22 30.23 2.55
CA ASN A 95 4.94 30.19 3.81
C ASN A 95 4.02 30.66 4.93
N VAL A 96 3.58 29.75 5.79
CA VAL A 96 2.75 30.07 6.95
C VAL A 96 3.68 30.23 8.16
N VAL A 97 3.86 31.50 8.53
CA VAL A 97 4.57 31.94 9.74
C VAL A 97 3.61 32.78 10.60
N PRO A 98 3.91 33.07 11.87
CA PRO A 98 3.05 33.89 12.72
C PRO A 98 2.62 35.19 12.04
N GLY A 99 1.32 35.44 12.03
CA GLY A 99 0.70 36.62 11.43
C GLY A 99 0.44 36.63 9.95
N VAL A 100 0.76 35.56 9.22
CA VAL A 100 0.37 35.43 7.81
C VAL A 100 -1.11 35.12 7.67
N VAL A 101 -1.67 34.31 8.58
CA VAL A 101 -3.08 33.89 8.56
C VAL A 101 -3.74 34.41 9.82
N GLU A 102 -4.86 35.12 9.67
CA GLU A 102 -5.63 35.61 10.80
C GLU A 102 -6.34 34.45 11.50
N PRO A 103 -6.15 34.26 12.83
CA PRO A 103 -6.83 33.22 13.57
C PRO A 103 -8.35 33.39 13.59
N ALA A 104 -9.09 32.28 13.62
CA ALA A 104 -10.54 32.26 13.72
C ALA A 104 -11.02 31.23 14.76
N PRO A 105 -12.22 31.41 15.35
CA PRO A 105 -12.82 30.39 16.21
C PRO A 105 -13.04 29.08 15.45
N TRP A 106 -12.71 27.96 16.07
CA TRP A 106 -12.84 26.64 15.46
C TRP A 106 -14.28 26.13 15.57
N PRO A 107 -14.97 25.80 14.47
CA PRO A 107 -16.36 25.34 14.53
C PRO A 107 -16.53 23.97 15.20
N GLY A 108 -15.49 23.13 15.25
CA GLY A 108 -15.56 21.75 15.74
C GLY A 108 -15.88 21.61 17.23
N ASP A 109 -15.62 22.63 18.03
CA ASP A 109 -15.96 22.67 19.46
C ASP A 109 -16.95 23.80 19.81
N GLY A 110 -17.72 24.26 18.83
CA GLY A 110 -18.65 25.37 19.00
C GLY A 110 -17.98 26.74 19.17
N GLY A 111 -16.71 26.88 18.75
CA GLY A 111 -15.95 28.13 18.79
C GLY A 111 -15.21 28.38 20.10
N ALA A 112 -15.01 27.34 20.92
CA ALA A 112 -14.29 27.46 22.19
C ALA A 112 -12.77 27.54 22.01
N SER A 113 -12.23 26.91 20.96
CA SER A 113 -10.82 26.97 20.58
C SER A 113 -10.61 27.89 19.37
N TRP A 114 -9.37 28.35 19.20
CA TRP A 114 -8.94 29.13 18.04
C TRP A 114 -8.03 28.31 17.15
N HIS A 115 -8.08 28.55 15.84
CA HIS A 115 -7.24 27.87 14.86
C HIS A 115 -6.76 28.83 13.76
N LEU A 116 -5.79 28.38 12.97
CA LEU A 116 -5.43 29.01 11.69
C LEU A 116 -6.27 28.39 10.56
N PRO A 117 -7.21 29.13 9.93
CA PRO A 117 -8.01 28.61 8.81
C PRO A 117 -7.18 28.57 7.52
N LEU A 118 -6.66 27.40 7.17
CA LEU A 118 -5.75 27.24 6.01
C LEU A 118 -6.47 26.95 4.68
N ALA A 119 -7.74 26.56 4.72
CA ALA A 119 -8.52 26.23 3.52
C ALA A 119 -8.58 27.37 2.47
N PRO A 120 -8.78 28.67 2.82
CA PRO A 120 -8.76 29.75 1.84
C PRO A 120 -7.43 29.85 1.11
N LEU A 121 -6.31 29.72 1.83
CA LEU A 121 -4.96 29.76 1.27
C LEU A 121 -4.72 28.60 0.30
N LEU A 122 -5.20 27.39 0.63
CA LEU A 122 -5.12 26.24 -0.29
C LEU A 122 -5.89 26.46 -1.59
N ARG A 123 -7.07 27.10 -1.53
CA ARG A 123 -7.84 27.43 -2.74
C ARG A 123 -7.12 28.46 -3.62
N GLU A 124 -6.47 29.45 -3.01
CA GLU A 124 -5.65 30.43 -3.75
C GLU A 124 -4.47 29.74 -4.45
N LEU A 125 -3.77 28.85 -3.75
CA LEU A 125 -2.67 28.07 -4.33
C LEU A 125 -3.15 27.15 -5.46
N ALA A 126 -4.29 26.47 -5.27
CA ALA A 126 -4.89 25.63 -6.30
C ALA A 126 -5.28 26.43 -7.55
N ALA A 127 -5.90 27.60 -7.37
CA ALA A 127 -6.22 28.50 -8.47
C ALA A 127 -4.96 28.97 -9.22
N ALA A 128 -3.87 29.27 -8.49
CA ALA A 128 -2.61 29.71 -9.08
C ALA A 128 -1.95 28.65 -9.98
N VAL A 129 -2.17 27.36 -9.70
CA VAL A 129 -1.65 26.24 -10.52
C VAL A 129 -2.70 25.64 -11.47
N GLY A 130 -3.89 26.24 -11.53
CA GLY A 130 -5.00 25.73 -12.37
C GLY A 130 -5.55 24.37 -11.94
N ALA A 131 -5.44 24.02 -10.65
CA ALA A 131 -6.00 22.79 -10.10
C ALA A 131 -7.46 22.99 -9.71
N ASN A 132 -8.35 22.17 -10.29
CA ASN A 132 -9.79 22.19 -10.01
C ASN A 132 -10.21 21.16 -8.95
N SER A 133 -9.33 20.22 -8.64
CA SER A 133 -9.45 19.29 -7.52
C SER A 133 -8.08 19.00 -6.95
N TRP A 134 -7.97 18.72 -5.66
CA TRP A 134 -6.71 18.34 -5.03
C TRP A 134 -6.93 17.46 -3.80
N THR A 135 -5.92 16.68 -3.46
CA THR A 135 -5.90 15.82 -2.27
C THR A 135 -4.55 15.94 -1.58
N ASP A 136 -4.54 15.88 -0.24
CA ASP A 136 -3.30 15.78 0.54
C ASP A 136 -2.56 14.49 0.13
N ALA A 137 -1.28 14.61 -0.21
CA ALA A 137 -0.45 13.48 -0.63
C ALA A 137 -0.24 12.45 0.50
N ARG A 138 -0.26 12.87 1.77
CA ARG A 138 -0.12 11.99 2.94
C ARG A 138 -1.46 11.44 3.42
N GLN A 139 -2.52 12.25 3.35
CA GLN A 139 -3.83 11.91 3.89
C GLN A 139 -4.95 12.23 2.90
N PRO A 140 -5.17 11.37 1.90
CA PRO A 140 -6.31 11.51 1.00
C PRO A 140 -7.61 11.61 1.81
N GLY A 141 -8.44 12.62 1.54
CA GLY A 141 -9.78 12.78 2.14
C GLY A 141 -10.18 14.19 2.56
N SER A 142 -9.26 15.05 3.03
CA SER A 142 -9.60 16.44 3.42
C SER A 142 -8.98 17.48 2.48
N PRO A 143 -9.78 18.24 1.70
CA PRO A 143 -9.27 19.31 0.86
C PRO A 143 -8.96 20.61 1.61
N ASP A 144 -9.42 20.74 2.87
CA ASP A 144 -9.36 21.97 3.66
C ASP A 144 -8.04 22.14 4.43
N GLY A 145 -7.12 21.17 4.34
CA GLY A 145 -5.79 21.22 4.93
C GLY A 145 -5.74 20.82 6.41
N PRO A 146 -4.57 20.95 7.06
CA PRO A 146 -4.47 20.69 8.50
C PRO A 146 -5.24 21.70 9.33
N ILE A 147 -5.71 21.22 10.47
CA ILE A 147 -6.23 22.07 11.53
C ILE A 147 -5.07 22.40 12.47
N VAL A 148 -4.55 23.63 12.37
CA VAL A 148 -3.54 24.14 13.32
C VAL A 148 -4.25 24.85 14.45
N LEU A 149 -4.45 24.14 15.57
CA LEU A 149 -5.07 24.69 16.78
C LEU A 149 -4.07 25.57 17.53
N LEU A 150 -4.52 26.73 17.98
CA LEU A 150 -3.74 27.62 18.82
C LEU A 150 -3.79 27.17 20.29
N PRO A 151 -2.79 27.56 21.11
CA PRO A 151 -2.81 27.32 22.55
C PRO A 151 -4.10 27.81 23.20
N ARG A 152 -4.60 27.10 24.22
CA ARG A 152 -5.89 27.37 24.86
C ARG A 152 -6.01 28.76 25.47
N ASP A 153 -4.89 29.38 25.79
CA ASP A 153 -4.75 30.72 26.35
C ASP A 153 -4.68 31.82 25.27
N TRP A 154 -4.54 31.46 23.99
CA TRP A 154 -4.55 32.44 22.90
C TRP A 154 -5.89 33.18 22.84
N ARG A 155 -5.85 34.51 22.80
CA ARG A 155 -7.03 35.38 22.65
C ARG A 155 -6.69 36.57 21.76
N PRO A 156 -7.65 37.14 21.00
CA PRO A 156 -7.38 38.28 20.13
C PRO A 156 -6.97 39.54 20.92
N GLU A 157 -7.34 39.63 22.20
CA GLU A 157 -7.00 40.76 23.09
C GLU A 157 -5.58 40.68 23.66
N LEU A 158 -4.85 39.57 23.48
CA LEU A 158 -3.48 39.47 23.97
C LEU A 158 -2.57 40.49 23.25
N PRO A 159 -1.50 40.98 23.93
CA PRO A 159 -0.48 41.80 23.30
C PRO A 159 0.08 41.11 22.04
N GLU A 160 0.38 41.88 20.99
CA GLU A 160 0.80 41.35 19.70
C GLU A 160 1.97 40.35 19.81
N VAL A 161 3.00 40.67 20.59
CA VAL A 161 4.15 39.79 20.81
C VAL A 161 3.72 38.43 21.42
N ALA A 162 2.79 38.43 22.37
CA ALA A 162 2.27 37.20 22.98
C ALA A 162 1.41 36.39 21.99
N ARG A 163 0.58 37.05 21.17
CA ARG A 163 -0.18 36.39 20.10
C ARG A 163 0.75 35.73 19.09
N ARG A 164 1.76 36.46 18.60
CA ARG A 164 2.76 35.94 17.65
C ARG A 164 3.55 34.77 18.22
N MET A 165 3.90 34.80 19.51
CA MET A 165 4.60 33.69 20.17
C MET A 165 3.73 32.43 20.30
N ALA A 166 2.44 32.60 20.63
CA ALA A 166 1.50 31.49 20.72
C ALA A 166 1.20 30.88 19.33
N GLU A 167 1.05 31.72 18.30
CA GLU A 167 1.00 31.29 16.89
C GLU A 167 2.27 30.53 16.49
N ALA A 168 3.45 31.04 16.89
CA ALA A 168 4.73 30.40 16.60
C ALA A 168 4.84 29.01 17.25
N THR A 169 4.36 28.88 18.48
CA THR A 169 4.32 27.61 19.22
C THR A 169 3.39 26.60 18.54
N ALA A 170 2.22 27.03 18.06
CA ALA A 170 1.29 26.18 17.32
C ALA A 170 1.91 25.68 16.01
N LEU A 171 2.49 26.57 15.21
CA LEU A 171 3.14 26.23 13.94
C LEU A 171 4.36 25.33 14.15
N ALA A 172 5.17 25.60 15.18
CA ALA A 172 6.26 24.73 15.56
C ALA A 172 5.78 23.32 15.93
N GLY A 173 4.57 23.20 16.47
CA GLY A 173 3.84 21.95 16.72
C GLY A 173 3.77 21.02 15.51
N GLU A 174 3.67 21.57 14.31
CA GLU A 174 3.56 20.85 13.04
C GLU A 174 4.91 20.34 12.49
N SER A 175 6.00 20.34 13.28
CA SER A 175 7.37 20.07 12.78
C SER A 175 7.58 18.71 12.08
N LEU A 176 6.76 17.70 12.36
CA LEU A 176 6.81 16.40 11.66
C LEU A 176 6.29 16.50 10.21
N ASP A 177 5.37 17.44 9.97
CA ASP A 177 4.68 17.69 8.72
C ASP A 177 4.84 19.15 8.27
N ALA A 178 6.01 19.76 8.54
CA ALA A 178 6.26 21.18 8.33
C ALA A 178 6.25 21.59 6.84
N TRP A 179 6.27 20.63 5.92
CA TRP A 179 6.02 20.83 4.50
C TRP A 179 4.94 19.86 4.03
N ARG A 180 3.74 20.39 3.73
CA ARG A 180 2.60 19.63 3.23
C ARG A 180 2.40 19.83 1.74
N LEU A 181 2.17 18.72 1.05
CA LEU A 181 1.94 18.69 -0.40
C LEU A 181 0.51 18.22 -0.69
N TYR A 182 -0.16 18.99 -1.55
CA TYR A 182 -1.44 18.67 -2.15
C TYR A 182 -1.23 18.43 -3.64
N LEU A 183 -1.65 17.26 -4.12
CA LEU A 183 -1.61 16.92 -5.53
C LEU A 183 -2.93 17.34 -6.18
N GLY A 184 -2.85 18.34 -7.06
CA GLY A 184 -3.96 18.90 -7.79
C GLY A 184 -4.08 18.35 -9.21
N ARG A 185 -5.29 18.35 -9.76
CA ARG A 185 -5.57 18.01 -11.17
C ARG A 185 -6.32 19.14 -11.86
N THR A 186 -6.03 19.32 -13.15
CA THR A 186 -6.70 20.31 -14.03
C THR A 186 -8.13 19.88 -14.31
N GLY A 187 -8.39 18.58 -14.44
CA GLY A 187 -9.75 18.07 -14.50
C GLY A 187 -10.45 18.21 -13.14
N ALA A 188 -11.68 18.75 -13.14
CA ALA A 188 -12.53 18.63 -11.96
C ALA A 188 -12.85 17.15 -11.72
N ALA A 189 -12.64 16.66 -10.50
CA ALA A 189 -13.15 15.35 -10.12
C ALA A 189 -14.68 15.39 -10.26
N SER A 190 -15.23 14.54 -11.13
CA SER A 190 -16.69 14.46 -11.26
C SER A 190 -17.28 14.01 -9.91
N PRO A 191 -18.29 14.72 -9.36
CA PRO A 191 -18.97 14.28 -8.16
C PRO A 191 -19.40 12.83 -8.33
N ARG A 192 -18.94 11.96 -7.43
CA ARG A 192 -19.29 10.55 -7.46
C ARG A 192 -20.54 10.35 -6.63
N ASP A 193 -21.66 10.03 -7.26
CA ASP A 193 -22.85 9.56 -6.56
C ASP A 193 -22.49 8.28 -5.78
N PRO A 194 -22.54 8.28 -4.44
CA PRO A 194 -22.18 7.10 -3.64
C PRO A 194 -23.08 5.90 -3.98
N ALA A 195 -24.34 6.11 -4.38
CA ALA A 195 -25.25 5.01 -4.71
C ALA A 195 -24.81 4.33 -6.00
N ALA A 196 -24.50 5.11 -7.04
CA ALA A 196 -23.93 4.61 -8.28
C ALA A 196 -22.56 3.92 -8.09
N VAL A 197 -21.69 4.46 -7.22
CA VAL A 197 -20.40 3.82 -6.89
C VAL A 197 -20.62 2.47 -6.21
N LEU A 198 -21.51 2.40 -5.23
CA LEU A 198 -21.80 1.14 -4.54
C LEU A 198 -22.44 0.13 -5.49
N ALA A 199 -23.35 0.56 -6.36
CA ALA A 199 -24.00 -0.30 -7.35
C ALA A 199 -22.99 -0.89 -8.37
N ARG A 200 -22.01 -0.08 -8.82
CA ARG A 200 -20.88 -0.56 -9.62
C ARG A 200 -20.09 -1.63 -8.87
N ARG A 201 -19.80 -1.41 -7.59
CA ARG A 201 -19.03 -2.36 -6.77
C ARG A 201 -19.75 -3.66 -6.47
N CYS A 202 -21.07 -3.61 -6.26
CA CYS A 202 -21.92 -4.79 -6.14
C CYS A 202 -21.80 -5.66 -7.39
N ARG A 203 -21.91 -5.05 -8.57
CA ARG A 203 -21.73 -5.76 -9.84
C ARG A 203 -20.32 -6.32 -9.97
N LEU A 204 -19.29 -5.56 -9.63
CA LEU A 204 -17.91 -6.03 -9.64
C LEU A 204 -17.73 -7.22 -8.68
N ALA A 205 -18.41 -7.24 -7.53
CA ALA A 205 -18.38 -8.40 -6.62
C ALA A 205 -18.92 -9.67 -7.29
N ASP A 206 -20.05 -9.55 -7.98
CA ASP A 206 -20.67 -10.67 -8.73
C ASP A 206 -19.73 -11.15 -9.86
N LEU A 207 -19.15 -10.21 -10.62
CA LEU A 207 -18.16 -10.52 -11.67
C LEU A 207 -16.87 -11.14 -11.11
N LEU A 208 -16.40 -10.73 -9.95
CA LEU A 208 -15.20 -11.30 -9.34
C LEU A 208 -15.49 -12.59 -8.57
N CYS A 209 -16.76 -12.98 -8.41
CA CYS A 209 -17.18 -14.03 -7.50
C CYS A 209 -16.59 -13.80 -6.09
N LEU A 210 -16.82 -12.61 -5.54
CA LEU A 210 -16.41 -12.17 -4.21
C LEU A 210 -17.62 -11.62 -3.46
N ASP A 211 -17.53 -11.57 -2.14
CA ASP A 211 -18.46 -10.78 -1.35
C ASP A 211 -18.01 -9.31 -1.36
N LEU A 212 -18.95 -8.38 -1.52
CA LEU A 212 -18.73 -6.99 -1.12
C LEU A 212 -19.31 -6.79 0.28
N VAL A 213 -18.48 -6.38 1.22
CA VAL A 213 -18.83 -6.21 2.63
C VAL A 213 -18.80 -4.73 2.99
N VAL A 214 -19.93 -4.23 3.46
CA VAL A 214 -20.06 -2.96 4.18
C VAL A 214 -20.10 -3.28 5.66
N GLU A 215 -19.18 -2.73 6.44
CA GLU A 215 -19.09 -2.98 7.87
C GLU A 215 -19.18 -1.68 8.66
N ALA A 216 -20.06 -1.66 9.66
CA ALA A 216 -20.05 -0.67 10.72
C ALA A 216 -19.45 -1.31 11.97
N ARG A 217 -18.34 -0.77 12.47
CA ARG A 217 -17.65 -1.26 13.66
C ARG A 217 -17.68 -0.22 14.77
N ARG A 218 -18.04 -0.66 15.97
CA ARG A 218 -18.09 0.21 17.15
C ARG A 218 -16.69 0.45 17.72
N THR A 219 -16.41 1.70 18.00
CA THR A 219 -15.17 2.19 18.64
C THR A 219 -15.54 3.08 19.84
N ALA A 220 -14.54 3.54 20.59
CA ALA A 220 -14.76 4.50 21.68
C ALA A 220 -15.35 5.84 21.20
N LEU A 221 -15.11 6.21 19.93
CA LEU A 221 -15.57 7.48 19.33
C LEU A 221 -16.91 7.35 18.60
N GLY A 222 -17.47 6.15 18.49
CA GLY A 222 -18.70 5.88 17.74
C GLY A 222 -18.55 4.77 16.70
N LEU A 223 -19.40 4.78 15.68
CA LEU A 223 -19.33 3.82 14.57
C LEU A 223 -18.30 4.30 13.54
N THR A 224 -17.51 3.37 13.05
CA THR A 224 -16.61 3.56 11.90
C THR A 224 -17.06 2.65 10.76
N TRP A 225 -17.02 3.16 9.54
CA TRP A 225 -17.53 2.51 8.35
C TRP A 225 -16.40 2.02 7.45
N HIS A 226 -16.54 0.81 6.93
CA HIS A 226 -15.53 0.14 6.10
C HIS A 226 -16.20 -0.53 4.91
N LEU A 227 -15.54 -0.50 3.75
CA LEU A 227 -15.98 -1.17 2.53
C LEU A 227 -14.85 -2.03 1.97
N ARG A 228 -15.12 -3.31 1.68
CA ARG A 228 -14.09 -4.22 1.16
C ARG A 228 -14.65 -5.43 0.44
N TYR A 229 -13.80 -6.07 -0.36
CA TYR A 229 -14.05 -7.39 -0.92
C TYR A 229 -13.51 -8.50 -0.01
N GLU A 230 -14.25 -9.61 0.07
CA GLU A 230 -13.87 -10.81 0.80
C GLU A 230 -14.12 -12.08 -0.01
N VAL A 231 -13.29 -13.11 0.21
CA VAL A 231 -13.60 -14.46 -0.25
C VAL A 231 -14.66 -15.06 0.69
N PRO A 232 -15.77 -15.59 0.16
CA PRO A 232 -16.82 -16.20 0.97
C PRO A 232 -16.30 -17.26 1.92
N GLY A 233 -16.74 -17.19 3.18
CA GLY A 233 -16.28 -18.08 4.25
C GLY A 233 -15.00 -17.61 4.93
N GLY A 234 -14.42 -16.47 4.53
CA GLY A 234 -13.35 -15.80 5.27
C GLY A 234 -13.82 -15.32 6.66
N PRO A 235 -12.92 -15.30 7.67
CA PRO A 235 -13.22 -14.76 9.00
C PRO A 235 -13.42 -13.24 8.95
N VAL A 236 -14.08 -12.70 9.99
CA VAL A 236 -14.16 -11.24 10.17
C VAL A 236 -12.76 -10.72 10.53
N PRO A 237 -12.23 -9.70 9.85
CA PRO A 237 -10.90 -9.17 10.11
C PRO A 237 -10.78 -8.61 11.52
N THR A 238 -9.67 -8.90 12.18
CA THR A 238 -9.41 -8.38 13.53
C THR A 238 -9.11 -6.88 13.49
N ASP A 239 -8.35 -6.44 12.48
CA ASP A 239 -8.16 -5.04 12.11
C ASP A 239 -9.00 -4.73 10.87
N ALA A 240 -9.81 -3.67 10.93
CA ALA A 240 -10.64 -3.25 9.81
C ALA A 240 -9.92 -2.25 8.88
N GLY A 241 -8.73 -1.77 9.27
CA GLY A 241 -8.04 -0.71 8.56
C GLY A 241 -8.59 0.68 8.90
N ARG A 242 -8.31 1.67 8.04
CA ARG A 242 -8.77 3.05 8.20
C ARG A 242 -10.26 3.14 7.87
N GLY A 243 -11.08 3.39 8.90
CA GLY A 243 -12.51 3.60 8.72
C GLY A 243 -12.86 5.03 8.36
N ALA A 244 -14.02 5.22 7.75
CA ALA A 244 -14.64 6.52 7.54
C ALA A 244 -15.72 6.81 8.60
N ASP A 245 -16.05 8.08 8.79
CA ASP A 245 -17.02 8.51 9.81
C ASP A 245 -18.48 8.19 9.42
N ASN A 246 -18.76 8.04 8.13
CA ASN A 246 -20.10 7.71 7.61
C ASN A 246 -20.02 6.80 6.38
N LEU A 247 -21.16 6.17 6.04
CA LEU A 247 -21.26 5.22 4.95
C LEU A 247 -20.92 5.85 3.58
N ALA A 248 -21.43 7.05 3.29
CA ALA A 248 -21.19 7.70 2.01
C ALA A 248 -19.70 7.97 1.76
N SER A 249 -18.99 8.44 2.80
CA SER A 249 -17.55 8.68 2.76
C SER A 249 -16.79 7.36 2.60
N ALA A 250 -17.17 6.30 3.34
CA ALA A 250 -16.57 4.97 3.16
C ALA A 250 -16.71 4.47 1.71
N ILE A 251 -17.82 4.76 1.04
CA ILE A 251 -18.04 4.37 -0.36
C ILE A 251 -17.19 5.21 -1.33
N VAL A 252 -17.15 6.53 -1.17
CA VAL A 252 -16.48 7.41 -2.13
C VAL A 252 -14.97 7.41 -1.97
N ASP A 253 -14.48 7.33 -0.73
CA ASP A 253 -13.07 7.48 -0.37
C ASP A 253 -12.28 6.18 -0.52
N THR A 254 -12.92 5.03 -0.32
CA THR A 254 -12.28 3.73 -0.57
C THR A 254 -12.10 3.58 -2.08
N SER A 255 -10.88 3.40 -2.59
CA SER A 255 -10.68 3.07 -4.01
C SER A 255 -11.01 1.60 -4.31
N ASP A 256 -11.12 1.22 -5.59
CA ASP A 256 -11.37 -0.19 -5.93
C ASP A 256 -10.19 -1.10 -5.53
N LEU A 257 -8.96 -0.57 -5.53
CA LEU A 257 -7.78 -1.30 -5.03
C LEU A 257 -7.77 -1.40 -3.51
N ASP A 258 -8.14 -0.33 -2.79
CA ASP A 258 -8.23 -0.37 -1.32
C ASP A 258 -9.30 -1.38 -0.86
N ALA A 259 -10.41 -1.47 -1.58
CA ALA A 259 -11.44 -2.47 -1.30
C ALA A 259 -10.91 -3.91 -1.50
N CYS A 260 -9.98 -4.12 -2.43
CA CYS A 260 -9.31 -5.41 -2.66
C CYS A 260 -8.11 -5.64 -1.71
N TYR A 261 -7.53 -4.60 -1.14
CA TYR A 261 -6.34 -4.70 -0.29
C TYR A 261 -6.55 -5.64 0.90
N GLY A 262 -5.59 -6.52 1.16
CA GLY A 262 -5.62 -7.55 2.21
C GLY A 262 -6.48 -8.77 1.88
N LEU A 263 -6.93 -8.95 0.63
CA LEU A 263 -7.80 -10.07 0.24
C LEU A 263 -7.15 -11.44 0.49
N ALA A 264 -5.84 -11.58 0.22
CA ALA A 264 -5.11 -12.83 0.45
C ALA A 264 -4.98 -13.16 1.93
N GLU A 265 -4.69 -12.16 2.76
CA GLU A 265 -4.57 -12.35 4.21
C GLU A 265 -5.92 -12.72 4.84
N ARG A 266 -6.99 -12.01 4.48
CA ARG A 266 -8.35 -12.31 4.97
C ARG A 266 -8.87 -13.65 4.46
N GLY A 267 -8.60 -14.00 3.20
CA GLY A 267 -9.06 -15.24 2.59
C GLY A 267 -8.15 -16.45 2.82
N LEU A 268 -7.06 -16.32 3.58
CA LEU A 268 -6.02 -17.34 3.74
C LEU A 268 -6.56 -18.71 4.18
N VAL A 269 -7.57 -18.71 5.05
CA VAL A 269 -8.21 -19.93 5.58
C VAL A 269 -9.53 -20.28 4.90
N ALA A 270 -10.01 -19.43 3.98
CA ALA A 270 -11.27 -19.64 3.27
C ALA A 270 -11.24 -20.96 2.49
N PRO A 271 -12.37 -21.70 2.43
CA PRO A 271 -12.44 -22.90 1.63
C PRO A 271 -12.29 -22.56 0.15
N ALA A 272 -11.58 -23.42 -0.59
CA ALA A 272 -11.38 -23.27 -2.02
C ALA A 272 -12.46 -24.06 -2.76
N HIS A 273 -13.12 -23.41 -3.72
CA HIS A 273 -14.13 -24.02 -4.57
C HIS A 273 -13.82 -23.70 -6.02
N HIS A 274 -14.11 -24.65 -6.91
CA HIS A 274 -14.18 -24.37 -8.33
C HIS A 274 -15.35 -23.43 -8.63
N LEU A 275 -15.24 -22.65 -9.69
CA LEU A 275 -16.41 -21.94 -10.22
C LEU A 275 -17.39 -22.93 -10.83
N ALA A 276 -18.67 -22.79 -10.49
CA ALA A 276 -19.74 -23.62 -11.02
C ALA A 276 -19.90 -23.40 -12.53
N ALA A 277 -20.05 -24.49 -13.28
CA ALA A 277 -20.36 -24.40 -14.70
C ALA A 277 -21.76 -23.78 -14.90
N GLY A 278 -21.87 -22.80 -15.79
CA GLY A 278 -23.15 -22.14 -16.09
C GLY A 278 -23.57 -21.00 -15.15
N TYR A 279 -22.74 -20.62 -14.16
CA TYR A 279 -23.01 -19.39 -13.40
C TYR A 279 -23.03 -18.17 -14.33
N GLN A 280 -24.03 -17.31 -14.14
CA GLN A 280 -24.19 -16.06 -14.86
C GLN A 280 -24.31 -14.91 -13.86
N PRO A 281 -23.40 -13.92 -13.90
CA PRO A 281 -23.54 -12.71 -13.10
C PRO A 281 -24.79 -11.94 -13.54
N ARG A 282 -25.33 -11.12 -12.63
CA ARG A 282 -26.49 -10.29 -12.99
C ARG A 282 -26.14 -9.24 -14.05
N PRO A 283 -27.02 -9.01 -15.04
CA PRO A 283 -26.76 -8.06 -16.11
C PRO A 283 -26.79 -6.60 -15.66
N ASP A 284 -27.67 -6.26 -14.72
CA ASP A 284 -27.95 -4.88 -14.32
C ASP A 284 -27.42 -4.56 -12.92
N PRO A 285 -27.01 -3.30 -12.67
CA PRO A 285 -26.61 -2.87 -11.34
C PRO A 285 -27.85 -2.84 -10.45
N PRO A 286 -27.74 -3.19 -9.16
CA PRO A 286 -28.86 -3.01 -8.26
C PRO A 286 -29.16 -1.52 -8.07
N ALA A 287 -30.44 -1.17 -8.02
CA ALA A 287 -30.84 0.10 -7.45
C ALA A 287 -30.58 0.05 -5.94
N ILE A 288 -29.84 1.04 -5.43
CA ILE A 288 -29.44 1.10 -4.02
C ILE A 288 -30.08 2.31 -3.36
N ASP A 289 -30.90 2.05 -2.34
CA ASP A 289 -31.31 3.05 -1.35
C ASP A 289 -30.27 3.05 -0.22
N LEU A 290 -29.37 4.04 -0.24
CA LEU A 290 -28.28 4.14 0.72
C LEU A 290 -28.78 4.40 2.14
N ASP A 291 -29.80 5.24 2.29
CA ASP A 291 -30.33 5.57 3.62
C ASP A 291 -30.97 4.35 4.26
N LEU A 292 -31.68 3.53 3.48
CA LEU A 292 -32.24 2.27 3.95
C LEU A 292 -31.15 1.28 4.35
N LEU A 293 -30.10 1.15 3.54
CA LEU A 293 -28.96 0.29 3.82
C LEU A 293 -28.26 0.72 5.12
N GLU A 294 -27.97 2.01 5.28
CA GLU A 294 -27.35 2.58 6.48
C GLU A 294 -28.20 2.32 7.73
N ARG A 295 -29.49 2.70 7.70
CA ARG A 295 -30.41 2.48 8.82
C ARG A 295 -30.48 1.02 9.22
N ARG A 296 -30.46 0.10 8.25
CA ARG A 296 -30.52 -1.33 8.53
C ARG A 296 -29.25 -1.82 9.23
N ILE A 297 -28.07 -1.43 8.75
CA ILE A 297 -26.79 -1.79 9.38
C ILE A 297 -26.71 -1.23 10.80
N VAL A 298 -27.13 0.02 11.01
CA VAL A 298 -27.17 0.65 12.34
C VAL A 298 -28.12 -0.09 13.28
N ALA A 299 -29.29 -0.55 12.78
CA ALA A 299 -30.21 -1.36 13.58
C ALA A 299 -29.59 -2.72 13.96
N ASP A 300 -28.83 -3.35 13.06
CA ASP A 300 -28.13 -4.63 13.31
C ASP A 300 -26.95 -4.49 14.30
N CYS A 301 -26.52 -3.25 14.63
CA CYS A 301 -25.55 -2.96 15.69
C CYS A 301 -26.13 -3.05 17.11
N LEU A 302 -27.39 -3.49 17.24
CA LEU A 302 -28.06 -3.80 18.50
C LEU A 302 -28.44 -5.29 18.52
N ASP A 303 -28.32 -5.91 19.69
CA ASP A 303 -28.79 -7.26 19.92
C ASP A 303 -30.33 -7.26 19.98
N LEU A 304 -30.97 -8.10 19.17
CA LEU A 304 -32.43 -8.08 19.00
C LEU A 304 -33.20 -8.51 20.26
N ASP A 305 -32.61 -9.37 21.09
CA ASP A 305 -33.27 -9.92 22.26
C ASP A 305 -33.13 -8.99 23.47
N THR A 306 -31.97 -8.33 23.59
CA THR A 306 -31.62 -7.52 24.77
C THR A 306 -31.64 -6.01 24.52
N GLY A 307 -31.62 -5.57 23.26
CA GLY A 307 -31.42 -4.17 22.89
C GLY A 307 -30.00 -3.65 23.16
N ALA A 308 -29.09 -4.49 23.65
CA ALA A 308 -27.74 -4.08 24.00
C ALA A 308 -26.87 -3.86 22.75
N PRO A 309 -25.93 -2.91 22.77
CA PRO A 309 -25.03 -2.69 21.64
C PRO A 309 -24.14 -3.90 21.37
N THR A 310 -24.01 -4.28 20.10
CA THR A 310 -23.05 -5.29 19.64
C THR A 310 -21.70 -4.63 19.29
N ALA A 311 -20.72 -5.45 18.89
CA ALA A 311 -19.43 -4.96 18.42
C ALA A 311 -19.53 -4.24 17.04
N GLY A 312 -20.64 -4.41 16.32
CA GLY A 312 -20.87 -3.86 15.00
C GLY A 312 -21.82 -4.71 14.17
N ALA A 313 -21.91 -4.43 12.87
CA ALA A 313 -22.71 -5.18 11.92
C ALA A 313 -22.09 -5.15 10.52
N GLN A 314 -22.50 -6.11 9.68
CA GLN A 314 -22.11 -6.20 8.28
C GLN A 314 -23.35 -6.33 7.39
N ALA A 315 -23.35 -5.60 6.28
CA ALA A 315 -24.14 -5.93 5.09
C ALA A 315 -23.23 -6.53 4.04
N ILE A 316 -23.59 -7.72 3.55
CA ILE A 316 -22.80 -8.52 2.62
C ILE A 316 -23.58 -8.68 1.32
N TRP A 317 -23.08 -8.11 0.24
CA TRP A 317 -23.63 -8.34 -1.09
C TRP A 317 -23.14 -9.68 -1.64
N ARG A 318 -24.08 -10.57 -1.95
CA ARG A 318 -23.81 -11.88 -2.55
C ARG A 318 -24.99 -12.34 -3.38
N ASP A 319 -24.74 -12.84 -4.59
CA ASP A 319 -25.76 -13.37 -5.51
C ASP A 319 -26.88 -12.35 -5.77
N GLY A 320 -26.51 -11.08 -5.95
CA GLY A 320 -27.48 -10.03 -6.26
C GLY A 320 -28.37 -9.57 -5.09
N ARG A 321 -28.00 -9.86 -3.83
CA ARG A 321 -28.77 -9.42 -2.65
C ARG A 321 -27.89 -9.07 -1.47
N TRP A 322 -28.39 -8.17 -0.62
CA TRP A 322 -27.78 -7.82 0.67
C TRP A 322 -28.18 -8.81 1.77
N TRP A 323 -27.18 -9.26 2.51
CA TRP A 323 -27.33 -10.11 3.69
C TRP A 323 -26.82 -9.39 4.94
N HIS A 324 -27.62 -9.37 5.99
CA HIS A 324 -27.39 -8.54 7.16
C HIS A 324 -27.06 -9.38 8.39
N THR A 325 -25.92 -9.13 9.05
CA THR A 325 -25.48 -9.93 10.20
C THR A 325 -24.80 -9.06 11.25
N SER A 326 -25.10 -9.30 12.52
CA SER A 326 -24.45 -8.62 13.63
C SER A 326 -23.06 -9.21 13.91
N LEU A 327 -22.13 -8.40 14.41
CA LEU A 327 -20.81 -8.83 14.83
C LEU A 327 -20.82 -9.12 16.33
N ARG A 328 -20.43 -10.35 16.68
CA ARG A 328 -20.39 -10.84 18.06
C ARG A 328 -18.97 -11.17 18.47
N ALA A 329 -18.63 -10.93 19.73
CA ALA A 329 -17.38 -11.42 20.30
C ALA A 329 -17.37 -12.96 20.28
N ALA A 330 -16.28 -13.54 19.76
CA ALA A 330 -16.06 -14.98 19.60
C ALA A 330 -15.00 -15.53 20.56
N GLY A 331 -14.26 -14.63 21.23
CA GLY A 331 -13.12 -14.95 22.08
C GLY A 331 -12.07 -13.84 22.01
N THR A 332 -10.88 -14.13 22.50
CA THR A 332 -9.72 -13.24 22.40
C THR A 332 -8.52 -14.03 21.93
N THR A 333 -7.69 -13.44 21.06
CA THR A 333 -6.36 -13.96 20.77
C THR A 333 -5.35 -13.22 21.61
N GLU A 334 -4.41 -13.95 22.21
CA GLU A 334 -3.30 -13.38 22.94
C GLU A 334 -2.04 -13.42 22.07
N ARG A 335 -1.40 -12.27 21.89
CA ARG A 335 -0.09 -12.15 21.25
C ARG A 335 0.91 -11.72 22.31
N LEU A 336 1.91 -12.56 22.57
CA LEU A 336 3.06 -12.22 23.39
C LEU A 336 4.14 -11.59 22.51
N SER A 337 4.66 -10.45 22.91
CA SER A 337 5.82 -9.81 22.30
C SER A 337 6.74 -9.28 23.39
N GLU A 338 8.01 -9.63 23.32
CA GLU A 338 9.04 -9.04 24.15
C GLU A 338 9.26 -7.58 23.74
N TRP A 339 9.26 -6.69 24.73
CA TRP A 339 9.70 -5.31 24.59
C TRP A 339 11.21 -5.26 24.77
N SER A 340 11.83 -4.19 24.24
CA SER A 340 13.24 -3.89 24.46
C SER A 340 13.62 -3.65 25.94
N THR A 341 12.64 -3.63 26.85
CA THR A 341 12.85 -3.54 28.31
C THR A 341 13.07 -4.90 28.97
N GLY A 342 13.01 -6.01 28.23
CA GLY A 342 13.00 -7.38 28.75
C GLY A 342 11.61 -7.86 29.23
N GLN A 343 10.61 -6.98 29.26
CA GLN A 343 9.23 -7.37 29.63
C GLN A 343 8.49 -7.98 28.46
N ILE A 344 7.60 -8.93 28.76
CA ILE A 344 6.75 -9.62 27.80
C ILE A 344 5.36 -8.97 27.83
N VAL A 345 4.92 -8.45 26.69
CA VAL A 345 3.59 -7.86 26.56
C VAL A 345 2.63 -8.81 25.91
N SER A 346 1.57 -9.09 26.65
CA SER A 346 0.38 -9.79 26.24
C SER A 346 -0.64 -8.79 25.69
N ARG A 347 -0.77 -8.77 24.36
CA ARG A 347 -1.87 -8.07 23.68
C ARG A 347 -3.01 -9.04 23.45
N ARG A 348 -4.16 -8.76 24.06
CA ARG A 348 -5.40 -9.50 23.86
C ARG A 348 -6.28 -8.77 22.87
N THR A 349 -6.52 -9.38 21.71
CA THR A 349 -7.37 -8.79 20.68
C THR A 349 -8.69 -9.55 20.62
N PRO A 350 -9.85 -8.87 20.74
CA PRO A 350 -11.14 -9.54 20.61
C PRO A 350 -11.29 -10.10 19.19
N LEU A 351 -11.65 -11.38 19.10
CA LEU A 351 -12.05 -11.98 17.85
C LEU A 351 -13.53 -11.70 17.63
N LEU A 352 -13.85 -11.20 16.44
CA LEU A 352 -15.24 -11.02 16.01
C LEU A 352 -15.67 -12.19 15.13
N ARG A 353 -16.94 -12.57 15.25
CA ARG A 353 -17.61 -13.48 14.33
C ARG A 353 -18.94 -12.88 13.89
N ARG A 354 -19.40 -13.29 12.72
CA ARG A 354 -20.76 -13.03 12.27
C ARG A 354 -21.74 -13.79 13.16
N GLY A 355 -22.86 -13.18 13.52
CA GLY A 355 -23.94 -13.85 14.26
C GLY A 355 -24.51 -15.04 13.48
N TRP A 356 -24.54 -14.92 12.15
CA TRP A 356 -24.83 -15.99 11.21
C TRP A 356 -24.11 -15.74 9.88
N ALA A 357 -23.83 -16.80 9.12
CA ALA A 357 -23.13 -16.71 7.83
C ALA A 357 -24.13 -16.74 6.66
N PRO A 358 -23.96 -15.88 5.64
CA PRO A 358 -24.78 -15.97 4.43
C PRO A 358 -24.65 -17.36 3.76
N PRO A 359 -25.71 -17.87 3.11
CA PRO A 359 -25.69 -19.14 2.37
C PRO A 359 -24.57 -19.22 1.36
N ALA A 360 -24.13 -20.45 1.05
CA ALA A 360 -23.11 -20.69 0.03
C ALA A 360 -23.47 -19.98 -1.30
N PRO A 361 -22.54 -19.21 -1.89
CA PRO A 361 -22.77 -18.53 -3.15
C PRO A 361 -23.14 -19.49 -4.28
N SER A 362 -24.02 -19.04 -5.17
CA SER A 362 -24.52 -19.83 -6.31
C SER A 362 -23.43 -20.22 -7.32
N TRP A 363 -22.34 -19.46 -7.39
CA TRP A 363 -21.17 -19.74 -8.22
C TRP A 363 -20.19 -20.74 -7.60
N GLN A 364 -20.38 -21.19 -6.35
CA GLN A 364 -19.53 -22.21 -5.75
C GLN A 364 -19.84 -23.60 -6.32
N GLY A 365 -18.86 -24.15 -7.03
CA GLY A 365 -18.85 -25.54 -7.46
C GLY A 365 -18.21 -26.47 -6.43
N THR A 366 -17.65 -27.58 -6.92
CA THR A 366 -17.00 -28.58 -6.08
C THR A 366 -15.80 -28.01 -5.33
N ALA A 367 -15.58 -28.51 -4.11
CA ALA A 367 -14.41 -28.13 -3.31
C ALA A 367 -13.11 -28.53 -4.02
N VAL A 368 -12.10 -27.66 -3.95
CA VAL A 368 -10.78 -27.93 -4.52
C VAL A 368 -10.00 -28.86 -3.58
N PRO A 369 -9.49 -30.00 -4.06
CA PRO A 369 -8.70 -30.90 -3.22
C PRO A 369 -7.38 -30.26 -2.80
N TYR A 370 -6.94 -30.57 -1.57
CA TYR A 370 -5.66 -30.11 -1.05
C TYR A 370 -4.96 -31.17 -0.20
N ALA A 371 -3.63 -31.08 -0.13
CA ALA A 371 -2.82 -31.79 0.86
C ALA A 371 -2.50 -30.86 2.04
N ALA A 372 -2.35 -31.42 3.24
CA ALA A 372 -1.85 -30.65 4.39
C ALA A 372 -0.37 -30.26 4.16
N CYS A 373 0.00 -29.05 4.55
CA CYS A 373 1.39 -28.61 4.45
C CYS A 373 2.29 -29.45 5.38
N PRO A 374 3.35 -30.12 4.87
CA PRO A 374 4.22 -30.96 5.70
C PRO A 374 5.10 -30.15 6.66
N ASP A 375 5.30 -28.86 6.38
CA ASP A 375 6.18 -27.99 7.16
C ASP A 375 5.42 -27.19 8.23
N CYS A 376 4.09 -27.22 8.22
CA CYS A 376 3.24 -26.62 9.26
C CYS A 376 2.75 -27.68 10.23
N ASP A 377 2.56 -27.30 11.48
CA ASP A 377 1.69 -28.04 12.39
C ASP A 377 0.22 -27.59 12.15
N PRO A 378 -0.74 -28.52 12.00
CA PRO A 378 -2.13 -28.16 11.68
C PRO A 378 -2.87 -27.46 12.85
N HIS A 379 -2.41 -27.66 14.09
CA HIS A 379 -3.11 -27.21 15.29
C HIS A 379 -2.42 -26.06 16.03
N SER A 380 -1.20 -25.69 15.63
CA SER A 380 -0.40 -24.64 16.26
C SER A 380 0.27 -23.72 15.23
N ARG A 381 1.05 -22.74 15.70
CA ARG A 381 1.92 -21.90 14.86
C ARG A 381 3.32 -22.50 14.67
N LEU A 382 3.54 -23.71 15.17
CA LEU A 382 4.83 -24.39 15.06
C LEU A 382 5.08 -24.83 13.63
N ARG A 383 6.32 -24.67 13.19
CA ARG A 383 6.76 -25.07 11.86
C ARG A 383 7.98 -25.94 11.95
N ARG A 384 8.22 -26.71 10.89
CA ARG A 384 9.45 -27.47 10.74
C ARG A 384 10.66 -26.55 10.93
N CYS A 385 11.54 -26.92 11.85
CA CYS A 385 12.77 -26.17 12.11
C CYS A 385 13.78 -26.41 10.97
N GLY A 386 14.54 -25.36 10.61
CA GLY A 386 15.60 -25.47 9.61
C GLY A 386 16.70 -26.48 9.96
N CYS A 387 16.90 -26.80 11.26
CA CYS A 387 17.85 -27.84 11.70
C CYS A 387 17.42 -29.26 11.30
N ARG A 388 16.17 -29.42 10.83
CA ARG A 388 15.62 -30.68 10.36
C ARG A 388 15.41 -30.61 8.84
N PRO A 389 16.45 -30.74 8.00
CA PRO A 389 16.28 -30.94 6.56
C PRO A 389 15.32 -32.11 6.27
N ARG A 390 14.75 -32.17 5.05
CA ARG A 390 13.58 -33.02 4.70
C ARG A 390 13.67 -34.51 5.09
N TYR A 391 14.86 -35.05 5.37
CA TYR A 391 15.13 -36.48 5.61
C TYR A 391 16.05 -36.81 6.79
N THR A 392 16.40 -35.85 7.65
CA THR A 392 17.24 -36.13 8.83
C THR A 392 16.46 -35.95 10.13
N PRO A 393 16.88 -36.61 11.23
CA PRO A 393 16.45 -36.24 12.57
C PRO A 393 16.73 -34.76 12.83
N ALA A 394 15.97 -34.15 13.73
CA ALA A 394 16.30 -32.81 14.19
C ALA A 394 17.59 -32.85 15.01
N ASP A 395 18.44 -31.83 14.86
CA ASP A 395 19.59 -31.66 15.75
C ASP A 395 19.11 -31.52 17.21
N PRO A 396 19.49 -32.45 18.11
CA PRO A 396 19.10 -32.42 19.52
C PRO A 396 19.51 -31.14 20.26
N HIS A 397 20.58 -30.48 19.80
CA HIS A 397 21.14 -29.28 20.42
C HIS A 397 20.71 -28.00 19.71
N CYS A 398 19.75 -28.06 18.79
CA CYS A 398 19.30 -26.89 18.06
C CYS A 398 18.66 -25.87 19.02
N PRO A 399 19.20 -24.65 19.16
CA PRO A 399 18.68 -23.66 20.11
C PRO A 399 17.29 -23.14 19.72
N LYS A 400 16.87 -23.31 18.45
CA LYS A 400 15.57 -22.85 17.96
C LYS A 400 14.41 -23.80 18.30
N CYS A 401 14.67 -25.10 18.31
CA CYS A 401 13.62 -26.11 18.52
C CYS A 401 13.87 -27.01 19.73
N ALA A 402 15.02 -26.89 20.40
CA ALA A 402 15.44 -27.74 21.50
C ALA A 402 15.30 -29.25 21.17
N GLY A 403 15.72 -29.65 19.97
CA GLY A 403 15.64 -31.04 19.51
C GLY A 403 14.27 -31.53 19.04
N THR A 404 13.19 -30.76 19.20
CA THR A 404 11.84 -31.18 18.78
C THR A 404 11.64 -31.20 17.26
N GLY A 405 12.54 -30.52 16.52
CA GLY A 405 12.43 -30.35 15.08
C GLY A 405 11.31 -29.42 14.62
N ARG A 406 10.62 -28.74 15.56
CA ARG A 406 9.66 -27.69 15.27
C ARG A 406 9.92 -26.45 16.10
N ALA A 407 9.75 -25.28 15.51
CA ALA A 407 9.95 -24.01 16.17
C ALA A 407 8.85 -23.02 15.77
N PRO A 408 8.47 -22.07 16.63
CA PRO A 408 7.70 -20.92 16.20
C PRO A 408 8.50 -20.13 15.14
N SER A 409 7.80 -19.52 14.19
CA SER A 409 8.40 -18.67 13.17
C SER A 409 7.52 -17.45 12.95
N SER A 410 8.14 -16.27 12.92
CA SER A 410 7.48 -14.99 12.63
C SER A 410 7.33 -14.72 11.13
N LEU A 411 8.11 -15.39 10.28
CA LEU A 411 8.01 -15.30 8.82
C LEU A 411 6.78 -16.06 8.33
N ARG A 412 6.42 -16.02 7.03
CA ARG A 412 5.43 -16.94 6.46
C ARG A 412 6.06 -18.31 6.16
N CYS A 413 5.27 -19.38 6.12
CA CYS A 413 5.81 -20.69 5.73
C CYS A 413 6.21 -20.68 4.24
N ASP A 414 7.46 -20.98 3.91
CA ASP A 414 7.92 -20.96 2.50
C ASP A 414 7.16 -21.93 1.58
N THR A 415 6.61 -23.01 2.15
CA THR A 415 5.91 -24.06 1.40
C THR A 415 4.46 -23.69 1.10
N CYS A 416 3.69 -23.22 2.10
CA CYS A 416 2.25 -22.96 1.94
C CYS A 416 1.85 -21.49 2.14
N HIS A 417 2.79 -20.61 2.48
CA HIS A 417 2.56 -19.21 2.85
C HIS A 417 1.45 -19.06 3.91
N ASP A 418 1.49 -19.95 4.90
CA ASP A 418 0.58 -20.03 6.06
C ASP A 418 -0.87 -20.45 5.79
N SER A 419 -1.23 -20.82 4.56
CA SER A 419 -2.55 -21.42 4.28
C SER A 419 -2.72 -22.79 4.94
N ARG A 420 -1.60 -23.45 5.30
CA ARG A 420 -1.51 -24.85 5.76
C ARG A 420 -2.02 -25.89 4.75
N ARG A 421 -2.38 -25.45 3.54
CA ARG A 421 -2.99 -26.26 2.48
C ARG A 421 -2.20 -26.09 1.19
N LEU A 422 -1.95 -27.20 0.52
CA LEU A 422 -1.31 -27.26 -0.79
C LEU A 422 -2.34 -27.71 -1.82
N TYR A 423 -2.85 -26.76 -2.58
CA TYR A 423 -3.82 -26.99 -3.64
C TYR A 423 -3.10 -27.43 -4.92
N ARG A 424 -3.74 -28.30 -5.70
CA ARG A 424 -3.25 -28.74 -7.01
C ARG A 424 -3.97 -28.10 -8.18
N ASP A 425 -5.07 -27.41 -7.89
CA ASP A 425 -5.82 -26.61 -8.85
C ASP A 425 -5.77 -25.15 -8.39
N VAL A 426 -5.83 -24.24 -9.35
CA VAL A 426 -5.84 -22.79 -9.10
C VAL A 426 -6.83 -22.13 -10.03
N THR A 427 -7.52 -21.11 -9.53
CA THR A 427 -8.31 -20.22 -10.39
C THR A 427 -7.62 -18.87 -10.47
N ILE A 428 -7.30 -18.41 -11.68
CA ILE A 428 -6.76 -17.07 -11.90
C ILE A 428 -7.88 -16.17 -12.40
N THR A 429 -8.12 -15.07 -11.71
CA THR A 429 -9.12 -14.06 -12.05
C THR A 429 -8.38 -12.83 -12.53
N ILE A 430 -8.53 -12.48 -13.81
CA ILE A 430 -7.90 -11.31 -14.42
C ILE A 430 -9.00 -10.25 -14.63
N THR A 431 -8.76 -9.01 -14.21
CA THR A 431 -9.76 -7.94 -14.32
C THR A 431 -9.14 -6.58 -14.58
N ASP A 432 -9.88 -5.69 -15.25
CA ASP A 432 -9.59 -4.26 -15.36
C ASP A 432 -10.33 -3.43 -14.27
N LEU A 433 -11.06 -4.08 -13.36
CA LEU A 433 -11.97 -3.52 -12.34
C LEU A 433 -13.15 -2.69 -12.87
N THR A 434 -13.34 -2.63 -14.18
CA THR A 434 -14.34 -1.75 -14.79
C THR A 434 -15.34 -2.54 -15.60
N SER A 435 -14.86 -3.23 -16.62
CA SER A 435 -15.70 -3.73 -17.70
C SER A 435 -15.44 -5.18 -18.02
N ARG A 436 -14.33 -5.78 -17.59
CA ARG A 436 -13.94 -7.12 -18.02
C ARG A 436 -13.38 -7.95 -16.88
N VAL A 437 -13.83 -9.21 -16.83
CA VAL A 437 -13.27 -10.23 -15.94
C VAL A 437 -13.11 -11.55 -16.72
N ILE A 438 -11.95 -12.19 -16.57
CA ILE A 438 -11.67 -13.52 -17.12
C ILE A 438 -11.24 -14.43 -15.97
N HIS A 439 -11.92 -15.57 -15.84
CA HIS A 439 -11.55 -16.64 -14.92
C HIS A 439 -10.92 -17.80 -15.68
N LEU A 440 -9.67 -18.08 -15.35
CA LEU A 440 -8.91 -19.22 -15.83
C LEU A 440 -8.87 -20.27 -14.74
N THR A 441 -9.46 -21.43 -14.99
CA THR A 441 -9.37 -22.57 -14.07
C THR A 441 -8.31 -23.53 -14.56
N TRP A 442 -7.23 -23.70 -13.80
CA TRP A 442 -6.12 -24.58 -14.13
C TRP A 442 -6.12 -25.79 -13.23
N ARG A 443 -6.15 -27.00 -13.82
CA ARG A 443 -6.22 -28.27 -13.09
C ARG A 443 -5.25 -29.30 -13.65
N VAL A 444 -4.80 -30.18 -12.77
CA VAL A 444 -4.02 -31.37 -13.13
C VAL A 444 -4.63 -32.61 -12.47
N ASP A 445 -4.82 -33.66 -13.25
CA ASP A 445 -5.29 -34.95 -12.76
C ASP A 445 -4.42 -36.09 -13.31
N ALA A 446 -4.84 -37.34 -13.05
CA ALA A 446 -4.10 -38.51 -13.49
C ALA A 446 -4.08 -38.69 -15.02
N THR A 447 -5.05 -38.10 -15.74
CA THR A 447 -5.21 -38.27 -17.19
C THR A 447 -4.62 -37.11 -17.99
N GLY A 448 -4.36 -35.96 -17.37
CA GLY A 448 -3.63 -34.86 -18.00
C GLY A 448 -3.89 -33.52 -17.34
N TRP A 449 -3.97 -32.49 -18.19
CA TRP A 449 -4.26 -31.13 -17.75
C TRP A 449 -5.59 -30.64 -18.32
N ARG A 450 -6.25 -29.78 -17.57
CA ARG A 450 -7.49 -29.13 -17.99
C ARG A 450 -7.42 -27.64 -17.69
N THR A 451 -7.73 -26.82 -18.68
CA THR A 451 -7.91 -25.38 -18.52
C THR A 451 -9.32 -24.99 -18.92
N GLY A 452 -10.04 -24.35 -18.01
CA GLY A 452 -11.33 -23.71 -18.31
C GLY A 452 -11.16 -22.20 -18.39
N GLU A 453 -11.91 -21.57 -19.27
CA GLU A 453 -12.03 -20.13 -19.40
C GLU A 453 -13.51 -19.75 -19.25
N ILE A 454 -13.76 -18.74 -18.43
CA ILE A 454 -15.05 -18.07 -18.33
C ILE A 454 -14.75 -16.58 -18.43
N SER A 455 -15.32 -15.90 -19.42
CA SER A 455 -15.15 -14.46 -19.60
C SER A 455 -16.48 -13.73 -19.44
N TRP A 456 -16.44 -12.57 -18.81
CA TRP A 456 -17.58 -11.67 -18.65
C TRP A 456 -17.16 -10.26 -19.01
N TYR A 457 -18.02 -9.53 -19.72
CA TYR A 457 -17.78 -8.13 -20.02
C TYR A 457 -19.05 -7.28 -19.89
N VAL A 458 -18.87 -6.00 -19.56
CA VAL A 458 -19.92 -4.99 -19.47
C VAL A 458 -19.89 -4.20 -20.77
N ALA A 459 -21.00 -4.19 -21.53
CA ALA A 459 -21.13 -3.35 -22.72
C ALA A 459 -21.43 -1.89 -22.33
N ASP A 460 -21.30 -0.96 -23.29
CA ASP A 460 -21.49 0.49 -23.09
C ASP A 460 -22.86 0.87 -22.49
N ALA A 461 -23.88 0.00 -22.62
CA ALA A 461 -25.19 0.17 -21.99
C ALA A 461 -25.26 -0.28 -20.52
N GLY A 462 -24.14 -0.71 -19.92
CA GLY A 462 -24.08 -1.20 -18.53
C GLY A 462 -24.58 -2.63 -18.34
N THR A 463 -24.93 -3.34 -19.42
CA THR A 463 -25.38 -4.73 -19.43
C THR A 463 -24.19 -5.69 -19.43
N VAL A 464 -24.21 -6.69 -18.54
CA VAL A 464 -23.22 -7.78 -18.56
C VAL A 464 -23.56 -8.78 -19.66
N HIS A 465 -22.58 -9.07 -20.50
CA HIS A 465 -22.62 -10.13 -21.48
C HIS A 465 -21.75 -11.29 -21.00
N ALA A 466 -22.35 -12.49 -21.02
CA ALA A 466 -21.61 -13.73 -20.91
C ALA A 466 -20.72 -13.88 -22.13
N GLY A 467 -19.41 -13.96 -21.93
CA GLY A 467 -18.50 -14.44 -22.96
C GLY A 467 -18.55 -15.97 -23.09
N ASP A 468 -17.79 -16.50 -24.04
CA ASP A 468 -17.73 -17.93 -24.29
C ASP A 468 -17.15 -18.67 -23.07
N GLN A 469 -17.80 -19.76 -22.66
CA GLN A 469 -17.22 -20.73 -21.75
C GLN A 469 -16.47 -21.77 -22.57
N THR A 470 -15.13 -21.71 -22.55
CA THR A 470 -14.32 -22.69 -23.27
C THR A 470 -13.58 -23.61 -22.31
N TRP A 471 -13.63 -24.91 -22.57
CA TRP A 471 -12.84 -25.89 -21.83
C TRP A 471 -11.87 -26.55 -22.79
N ARG A 472 -10.60 -26.53 -22.43
CA ARG A 472 -9.52 -27.23 -23.13
C ARG A 472 -8.96 -28.29 -22.19
N ALA A 473 -8.74 -29.48 -22.73
CA ALA A 473 -8.05 -30.55 -22.05
C ALA A 473 -6.98 -31.09 -22.97
N GLY A 474 -5.88 -31.55 -22.40
CA GLY A 474 -4.83 -32.23 -23.14
C GLY A 474 -4.26 -33.37 -22.34
N GLU A 475 -3.64 -34.31 -23.04
CA GLU A 475 -2.80 -35.31 -22.39
C GLU A 475 -1.71 -34.63 -21.56
N ARG A 476 -1.12 -35.35 -20.61
CA ARG A 476 -0.06 -34.85 -19.76
C ARG A 476 1.16 -34.46 -20.61
N ILE A 477 1.26 -33.19 -20.99
CA ILE A 477 2.38 -32.67 -21.78
C ILE A 477 3.60 -32.61 -20.86
N ALA A 478 4.71 -33.22 -21.29
CA ALA A 478 6.00 -33.00 -20.67
C ALA A 478 6.37 -31.51 -20.86
N ALA A 479 6.33 -30.72 -19.78
CA ALA A 479 6.80 -29.35 -19.83
C ALA A 479 8.30 -29.36 -20.20
N PRO A 480 8.70 -28.77 -21.35
CA PRO A 480 10.07 -28.83 -21.80
C PRO A 480 11.01 -28.28 -20.72
N HIS A 481 12.10 -29.02 -20.49
CA HIS A 481 13.25 -28.51 -19.76
C HIS A 481 13.89 -27.41 -20.61
N VAL A 482 14.02 -26.21 -20.06
CA VAL A 482 14.53 -25.04 -20.78
C VAL A 482 15.93 -24.61 -20.32
N ALA A 483 16.27 -24.85 -19.05
CA ALA A 483 17.59 -24.54 -18.53
C ALA A 483 17.86 -25.25 -17.20
N THR A 484 19.11 -25.23 -16.76
CA THR A 484 19.50 -25.65 -15.40
C THR A 484 20.16 -24.47 -14.69
N HIS A 485 19.73 -24.19 -13.46
CA HIS A 485 20.35 -23.17 -12.61
C HIS A 485 21.76 -23.61 -12.18
N PRO A 486 22.68 -22.68 -11.85
CA PRO A 486 24.03 -23.02 -11.37
C PRO A 486 24.07 -24.01 -10.19
N GLY A 487 23.00 -24.09 -9.39
CA GLY A 487 22.84 -25.07 -8.31
C GLY A 487 22.20 -26.41 -8.71
N GLY A 488 22.12 -26.74 -10.00
CA GLY A 488 21.59 -28.02 -10.50
C GLY A 488 20.06 -28.15 -10.55
N LYS A 489 19.32 -27.10 -10.18
CA LYS A 489 17.84 -27.10 -10.21
C LYS A 489 17.33 -26.92 -11.66
N PRO A 490 16.51 -27.83 -12.19
CA PRO A 490 15.99 -27.69 -13.55
C PRO A 490 14.85 -26.67 -13.61
N LEU A 491 14.88 -25.86 -14.67
CA LEU A 491 13.84 -24.90 -15.05
C LEU A 491 13.03 -25.50 -16.19
N HIS A 492 11.71 -25.52 -16.02
CA HIS A 492 10.77 -25.98 -17.05
C HIS A 492 9.88 -24.82 -17.48
N GLN A 493 9.44 -24.85 -18.75
CA GLN A 493 8.45 -23.92 -19.26
C GLN A 493 7.16 -24.67 -19.62
N LEU A 494 6.04 -24.22 -19.08
CA LEU A 494 4.73 -24.80 -19.33
C LEU A 494 4.17 -24.39 -20.70
N PRO A 495 3.19 -25.15 -21.22
CA PRO A 495 2.43 -24.77 -22.42
C PRO A 495 1.75 -23.40 -22.29
N THR A 496 1.48 -22.78 -23.45
CA THR A 496 0.87 -21.44 -23.57
C THR A 496 -0.37 -21.19 -22.69
N PRO A 497 -1.32 -22.13 -22.50
CA PRO A 497 -2.48 -21.91 -21.64
C PRO A 497 -2.17 -21.55 -20.17
N PHE A 498 -0.96 -21.85 -19.68
CA PHE A 498 -0.53 -21.56 -18.30
C PHE A 498 0.34 -20.29 -18.18
N ARG A 499 0.48 -19.52 -19.27
CA ARG A 499 1.29 -18.29 -19.32
C ARG A 499 0.39 -17.06 -19.21
N LEU A 500 0.46 -16.34 -18.10
CA LEU A 500 -0.41 -15.19 -17.90
C LEU A 500 -0.13 -14.01 -18.84
N GLY A 501 1.12 -13.84 -19.29
CA GLY A 501 1.48 -12.74 -20.19
C GLY A 501 0.66 -12.72 -21.48
N GLU A 502 0.23 -13.88 -21.98
CA GLU A 502 -0.57 -14.01 -23.20
C GLU A 502 -1.98 -13.40 -23.05
N TRP A 503 -2.48 -13.28 -21.82
CA TRP A 503 -3.80 -12.72 -21.54
C TRP A 503 -3.83 -11.20 -21.48
N ALA A 504 -2.67 -10.54 -21.36
CA ALA A 504 -2.60 -9.08 -21.29
C ALA A 504 -3.23 -8.40 -22.52
N ARG A 505 -3.03 -9.00 -23.71
CA ARG A 505 -3.62 -8.51 -24.97
C ARG A 505 -5.15 -8.50 -24.95
N ALA A 506 -5.77 -9.45 -24.24
CA ALA A 506 -7.23 -9.49 -24.08
C ALA A 506 -7.76 -8.28 -23.30
N PHE A 507 -6.93 -7.55 -22.57
CA PHE A 507 -7.28 -6.32 -21.86
C PHE A 507 -6.67 -5.06 -22.51
N GLY A 508 -5.99 -5.21 -23.66
CA GLY A 508 -5.32 -4.09 -24.32
C GLY A 508 -4.11 -3.55 -23.55
N VAL A 509 -3.53 -4.33 -22.65
CA VAL A 509 -2.36 -3.95 -21.83
C VAL A 509 -1.14 -4.82 -22.16
N ARG A 510 0.04 -4.42 -21.65
CA ARG A 510 1.27 -5.19 -21.80
C ARG A 510 1.34 -6.30 -20.73
N PRO A 511 2.06 -7.41 -20.96
CA PRO A 511 2.31 -8.43 -19.93
C PRO A 511 2.86 -7.85 -18.62
N GLU A 512 3.65 -6.79 -18.72
CA GLU A 512 4.28 -6.07 -17.62
C GLU A 512 3.27 -5.25 -16.80
N ASP A 513 2.12 -4.90 -17.37
CA ASP A 513 1.04 -4.18 -16.69
C ASP A 513 0.11 -5.14 -15.90
N LEU A 514 0.41 -6.45 -15.92
CA LEU A 514 -0.27 -7.42 -15.05
C LEU A 514 0.35 -7.39 -13.65
N THR A 515 -0.44 -6.96 -12.67
CA THR A 515 -0.06 -6.87 -11.25
C THR A 515 -1.00 -7.70 -10.37
N ASP A 516 -0.54 -8.03 -9.17
CA ASP A 516 -1.37 -8.65 -8.15
C ASP A 516 -2.46 -7.67 -7.72
N LEU A 517 -3.72 -8.09 -7.79
CA LEU A 517 -4.83 -7.24 -7.39
C LEU A 517 -4.79 -6.92 -5.88
N ASP A 518 -4.18 -7.80 -5.09
CA ASP A 518 -4.01 -7.61 -3.64
C ASP A 518 -2.73 -6.82 -3.35
N GLY A 519 -2.86 -5.49 -3.26
CA GLY A 519 -1.75 -4.59 -2.91
C GLY A 519 -0.86 -4.15 -4.07
N GLY A 520 -1.21 -4.48 -5.33
CA GLY A 520 -0.56 -3.92 -6.51
C GLY A 520 0.86 -4.44 -6.80
N GLY A 521 1.27 -5.53 -6.15
CA GLY A 521 2.61 -6.10 -6.32
C GLY A 521 2.86 -6.70 -7.72
N ASP A 522 4.12 -6.88 -8.09
CA ASP A 522 4.47 -7.50 -9.38
C ASP A 522 4.02 -8.97 -9.42
N ILE A 523 3.40 -9.37 -10.54
CA ILE A 523 3.20 -10.80 -10.82
C ILE A 523 4.56 -11.43 -11.10
N GLY A 524 4.92 -12.45 -10.30
CA GLY A 524 6.19 -13.13 -10.45
C GLY A 524 6.43 -13.65 -11.88
N THR A 525 7.67 -13.52 -12.35
CA THR A 525 8.08 -13.91 -13.72
C THR A 525 7.68 -15.34 -14.07
N GLY A 526 7.73 -16.25 -13.10
CA GLY A 526 7.25 -17.63 -13.24
C GLY A 526 5.80 -17.70 -13.73
N LEU A 527 4.88 -16.99 -13.06
CA LEU A 527 3.46 -16.98 -13.42
C LEU A 527 3.19 -16.26 -14.75
N ARG A 528 3.93 -15.18 -15.01
CA ARG A 528 3.82 -14.40 -16.26
C ARG A 528 4.25 -15.21 -17.48
N THR A 529 5.38 -15.90 -17.40
CA THR A 529 5.99 -16.65 -18.51
C THR A 529 5.66 -18.15 -18.52
N GLY A 530 4.97 -18.64 -17.49
CA GLY A 530 4.71 -20.06 -17.26
C GLY A 530 5.97 -20.87 -16.99
N THR A 531 6.90 -20.37 -16.19
CA THR A 531 8.14 -21.08 -15.82
C THR A 531 8.13 -21.55 -14.38
N ILE A 532 8.76 -22.69 -14.12
CA ILE A 532 8.87 -23.28 -12.78
C ILE A 532 10.27 -23.86 -12.57
N THR A 533 10.89 -23.50 -11.46
CA THR A 533 12.13 -24.12 -11.02
C THR A 533 11.80 -25.27 -10.08
N LEU A 534 12.10 -26.50 -10.48
CA LEU A 534 11.86 -27.65 -9.63
C LEU A 534 12.93 -27.79 -8.54
N HIS A 535 12.48 -28.12 -7.33
CA HIS A 535 13.38 -28.39 -6.22
C HIS A 535 14.01 -29.79 -6.32
N ARG A 536 13.39 -30.74 -7.03
CA ARG A 536 13.93 -32.09 -7.24
C ARG A 536 13.83 -32.50 -8.71
N PRO A 537 14.87 -33.16 -9.25
CA PRO A 537 14.76 -33.85 -10.53
C PRO A 537 13.64 -34.91 -10.46
N GLY A 538 12.73 -34.90 -11.44
CA GLY A 538 11.62 -35.86 -11.55
C GLY A 538 10.30 -35.46 -10.88
N ASP A 539 10.25 -34.34 -10.15
CA ASP A 539 8.96 -33.74 -9.76
C ASP A 539 8.16 -33.34 -11.01
N ASP A 540 6.84 -33.44 -10.97
CA ASP A 540 5.97 -33.03 -12.08
C ASP A 540 5.94 -31.49 -12.20
N PRO A 541 6.41 -30.89 -13.30
CA PRO A 541 6.49 -29.43 -13.45
C PRO A 541 5.14 -28.73 -13.28
N LEU A 542 4.07 -29.31 -13.83
CA LEU A 542 2.74 -28.70 -13.78
C LEU A 542 2.18 -28.71 -12.36
N THR A 543 2.24 -29.84 -11.66
CA THR A 543 1.82 -29.96 -10.26
C THR A 543 2.61 -29.00 -9.37
N GLY A 544 3.93 -28.92 -9.56
CA GLY A 544 4.79 -27.98 -8.85
C GLY A 544 4.37 -26.52 -9.09
N TYR A 545 4.15 -26.15 -10.35
CA TYR A 545 3.73 -24.81 -10.74
C TYR A 545 2.36 -24.42 -10.18
N LEU A 546 1.35 -25.28 -10.28
CA LEU A 546 0.01 -24.99 -9.75
C LEU A 546 0.03 -24.88 -8.23
N THR A 547 0.81 -25.74 -7.55
CA THR A 547 1.01 -25.64 -6.10
C THR A 547 1.68 -24.32 -5.72
N GLU A 548 2.70 -23.89 -6.48
CA GLU A 548 3.37 -22.61 -6.26
C GLU A 548 2.47 -21.40 -6.56
N ALA A 549 1.63 -21.47 -7.60
CA ALA A 549 0.67 -20.42 -7.92
C ALA A 549 -0.42 -20.29 -6.84
N ALA A 550 -0.87 -21.40 -6.26
CA ALA A 550 -1.97 -21.43 -5.29
C ALA A 550 -1.53 -21.23 -3.82
N ARG A 551 -0.24 -21.38 -3.48
CA ARG A 551 0.23 -21.29 -2.08
C ARG A 551 -0.05 -19.91 -1.48
N GLY A 552 -0.61 -19.88 -0.27
CA GLY A 552 -0.98 -18.63 0.42
C GLY A 552 -2.07 -17.80 -0.26
N ARG A 553 -2.73 -18.32 -1.31
CA ARG A 553 -3.74 -17.60 -2.05
C ARG A 553 -5.14 -17.85 -1.47
N PRO A 554 -6.00 -16.83 -1.44
CA PRO A 554 -7.30 -16.93 -0.80
C PRO A 554 -8.22 -17.85 -1.62
N GLY A 555 -8.67 -18.95 -1.02
CA GLY A 555 -9.48 -19.97 -1.71
C GLY A 555 -8.81 -20.59 -2.96
N ALA A 556 -7.48 -20.66 -3.00
CA ALA A 556 -6.71 -21.09 -4.17
C ALA A 556 -6.96 -20.22 -5.43
N ARG A 557 -7.19 -18.91 -5.23
CA ARG A 557 -7.43 -17.96 -6.31
C ARG A 557 -6.34 -16.89 -6.39
N VAL A 558 -5.79 -16.69 -7.57
CA VAL A 558 -4.91 -15.54 -7.87
C VAL A 558 -5.77 -14.47 -8.51
N PHE A 559 -5.75 -13.26 -7.96
CA PHE A 559 -6.43 -12.11 -8.56
C PHE A 559 -5.39 -11.20 -9.20
N VAL A 560 -5.61 -10.86 -10.47
CA VAL A 560 -4.66 -10.14 -11.31
C VAL A 560 -5.36 -8.90 -11.85
N LEU A 561 -4.76 -7.74 -11.64
CA LEU A 561 -5.16 -6.50 -12.26
C LEU A 561 -4.48 -6.40 -13.64
N ALA A 562 -5.28 -6.13 -14.67
CA ALA A 562 -4.83 -5.89 -16.03
C ALA A 562 -5.17 -4.45 -16.43
N ARG A 563 -4.41 -3.50 -15.87
CA ARG A 563 -4.61 -2.07 -16.10
C ARG A 563 -3.26 -1.36 -16.12
N ARG A 564 -3.05 -0.50 -17.12
CA ARG A 564 -1.91 0.41 -17.12
C ARG A 564 -2.04 1.38 -15.92
N PRO A 565 -0.99 1.59 -15.11
CA PRO A 565 -1.03 2.55 -14.01
C PRO A 565 -1.52 3.92 -14.50
N ASP A 566 -2.47 4.50 -13.77
CA ASP A 566 -3.06 5.80 -14.08
C ASP A 566 -2.21 6.91 -13.45
N VAL A 567 -1.08 7.17 -14.10
CA VAL A 567 -0.05 8.10 -13.63
C VAL A 567 0.30 9.11 -14.71
N PRO A 568 0.78 10.31 -14.32
CA PRO A 568 1.27 11.28 -15.29
C PRO A 568 2.46 10.70 -16.10
N PRO A 569 2.67 11.16 -17.34
CA PRO A 569 3.88 10.89 -18.09
C PRO A 569 5.16 11.21 -17.29
N LEU A 570 6.25 10.48 -17.57
CA LEU A 570 7.51 10.67 -16.86
C LEU A 570 8.05 12.11 -16.98
N ALA A 571 7.85 12.77 -18.13
CA ALA A 571 8.21 14.17 -18.30
C ALA A 571 7.46 15.09 -17.33
N ASP A 572 6.17 14.84 -17.10
CA ASP A 572 5.34 15.62 -16.16
C ASP A 572 5.77 15.39 -14.72
N LEU A 573 6.12 14.15 -14.34
CA LEU A 573 6.75 13.88 -13.05
C LEU A 573 8.06 14.66 -12.90
N VAL A 574 8.93 14.66 -13.91
CA VAL A 574 10.20 15.43 -13.85
C VAL A 574 9.91 16.93 -13.67
N ARG A 575 8.94 17.49 -14.40
CA ARG A 575 8.51 18.89 -14.23
C ARG A 575 8.00 19.17 -12.82
N LEU A 576 7.14 18.31 -12.30
CA LEU A 576 6.61 18.40 -10.94
C LEU A 576 7.75 18.44 -9.91
N VAL A 577 8.69 17.50 -9.98
CA VAL A 577 9.80 17.38 -9.02
C VAL A 577 10.73 18.59 -9.09
N LEU A 578 11.07 19.05 -10.30
CA LEU A 578 11.86 20.27 -10.49
C LEU A 578 11.09 21.50 -10.00
N GLY A 579 9.78 21.55 -10.21
CA GLY A 579 8.89 22.61 -9.72
C GLY A 579 8.85 22.69 -8.19
N LEU A 580 8.96 21.55 -7.51
CA LEU A 580 9.12 21.42 -6.06
C LEU A 580 10.54 21.77 -5.56
N ARG A 581 11.46 22.15 -6.46
CA ARG A 581 12.88 22.36 -6.18
C ARG A 581 13.55 21.12 -5.58
N LEU A 582 13.18 19.95 -6.08
CA LEU A 582 13.83 18.68 -5.77
C LEU A 582 14.61 18.19 -6.99
N ALA A 583 15.39 17.13 -6.79
CA ALA A 583 16.09 16.46 -7.88
C ALA A 583 15.48 15.07 -8.13
N VAL A 584 15.45 14.63 -9.39
CA VAL A 584 14.94 13.31 -9.79
C VAL A 584 16.01 12.55 -10.56
N THR A 585 16.19 11.28 -10.20
CA THR A 585 17.05 10.34 -10.91
C THR A 585 16.20 9.24 -11.51
N VAL A 586 16.23 9.10 -12.83
CA VAL A 586 15.58 8.00 -13.56
C VAL A 586 16.65 7.00 -13.95
N THR A 587 16.52 5.76 -13.48
CA THR A 587 17.45 4.66 -13.81
C THR A 587 16.76 3.65 -14.73
N LEU A 588 17.47 3.19 -15.75
CA LEU A 588 17.02 2.17 -16.69
C LEU A 588 18.13 1.14 -16.93
N VAL A 589 17.75 -0.14 -16.93
CA VAL A 589 18.57 -1.25 -17.46
C VAL A 589 17.83 -1.86 -18.64
N ASP A 590 18.52 -2.00 -19.77
CA ASP A 590 18.06 -2.83 -20.89
C ASP A 590 18.70 -4.23 -20.78
N HIS A 591 17.86 -5.25 -20.60
CA HIS A 591 18.24 -6.66 -20.49
C HIS A 591 18.22 -7.39 -21.84
N VAL A 592 18.38 -6.71 -22.98
CA VAL A 592 18.40 -7.34 -24.30
C VAL A 592 19.40 -8.50 -24.39
N ARG A 593 20.53 -8.42 -23.65
CA ARG A 593 21.53 -9.51 -23.56
C ARG A 593 21.03 -10.78 -22.87
N ASN A 594 19.96 -10.69 -22.09
CA ASN A 594 19.33 -11.82 -21.41
C ASN A 594 18.24 -12.47 -22.27
N THR A 595 17.94 -11.91 -23.45
CA THR A 595 16.81 -12.33 -24.29
C THR A 595 16.89 -13.82 -24.59
N GLY A 596 15.84 -14.55 -24.21
CA GLY A 596 15.72 -15.99 -24.42
C GLY A 596 16.25 -16.85 -23.26
N ASP A 597 17.06 -16.30 -22.35
CA ASP A 597 17.46 -17.01 -21.13
C ASP A 597 16.47 -16.75 -19.99
N LEU A 598 15.47 -17.63 -19.86
CA LEU A 598 14.39 -17.54 -18.88
C LEU A 598 14.86 -17.63 -17.41
N ARG A 599 16.15 -17.85 -17.14
CA ARG A 599 16.73 -17.75 -15.80
C ARG A 599 16.99 -16.31 -15.37
N LEU A 600 17.08 -15.39 -16.33
CA LEU A 600 17.47 -14.00 -16.14
C LEU A 600 16.28 -13.06 -16.37
N VAL A 601 16.36 -11.85 -15.80
CA VAL A 601 15.39 -10.78 -16.03
C VAL A 601 15.35 -10.42 -17.51
N GLN A 602 14.15 -10.25 -18.06
CA GLN A 602 13.90 -9.96 -19.48
C GLN A 602 13.44 -8.51 -19.64
N GLY A 603 13.64 -7.94 -20.85
CA GLY A 603 13.10 -6.63 -21.21
C GLY A 603 13.81 -5.46 -20.52
N GLU A 604 13.04 -4.53 -19.98
CA GLU A 604 13.54 -3.31 -19.34
C GLU A 604 13.32 -3.37 -17.81
N SER A 605 14.18 -2.69 -17.06
CA SER A 605 13.95 -2.43 -15.63
C SER A 605 14.19 -0.96 -15.30
N TRP A 606 13.17 -0.34 -14.71
CA TRP A 606 13.04 1.08 -14.45
C TRP A 606 13.03 1.35 -12.94
N ASP A 607 13.56 2.50 -12.56
CA ASP A 607 13.45 3.08 -11.23
C ASP A 607 13.41 4.61 -11.34
N VAL A 608 12.61 5.26 -10.50
CA VAL A 608 12.56 6.71 -10.38
C VAL A 608 12.68 7.07 -8.91
N THR A 609 13.74 7.80 -8.57
CA THR A 609 14.05 8.21 -7.19
C THR A 609 14.12 9.73 -7.10
N ILE A 610 13.46 10.30 -6.09
CA ILE A 610 13.50 11.74 -5.79
C ILE A 610 14.41 11.98 -4.59
N ARG A 611 15.21 13.05 -4.65
CA ARG A 611 16.14 13.44 -3.58
C ARG A 611 16.18 14.96 -3.36
N PRO A 612 16.65 15.41 -2.18
CA PRO A 612 16.98 16.82 -1.99
C PRO A 612 18.02 17.30 -3.03
N PRO A 613 18.00 18.58 -3.41
CA PRO A 613 19.02 19.16 -4.27
C PRO A 613 20.43 18.97 -3.70
N GLY A 614 21.40 18.65 -4.55
CA GLY A 614 22.80 18.46 -4.16
C GLY A 614 23.10 17.15 -3.44
N ALA A 615 22.09 16.31 -3.16
CA ALA A 615 22.32 14.95 -2.70
C ALA A 615 23.14 14.16 -3.74
N PRO A 616 24.04 13.26 -3.32
CA PRO A 616 24.83 12.46 -4.25
C PRO A 616 23.94 11.61 -5.14
N VAL A 617 24.27 11.59 -6.43
CA VAL A 617 23.56 10.77 -7.42
C VAL A 617 23.94 9.32 -7.22
N VAL A 618 22.96 8.49 -6.88
CA VAL A 618 23.12 7.05 -6.70
C VAL A 618 22.13 6.34 -7.61
N PRO A 619 22.56 5.88 -8.80
CA PRO A 619 21.73 5.04 -9.67
C PRO A 619 21.25 3.79 -8.92
N ALA A 620 20.00 3.38 -9.17
CA ALA A 620 19.43 2.18 -8.55
C ALA A 620 20.20 0.90 -8.95
N ASP A 621 20.30 -0.07 -8.03
CA ASP A 621 21.01 -1.34 -8.26
C ASP A 621 20.35 -2.55 -7.59
N PRO A 622 19.69 -3.44 -8.35
CA PRO A 622 19.14 -3.18 -9.69
C PRO A 622 17.80 -2.41 -9.61
N PRO A 623 17.44 -1.62 -10.64
CA PRO A 623 16.06 -1.18 -10.80
C PRO A 623 15.13 -2.38 -10.91
N THR A 624 13.89 -2.25 -10.42
CA THR A 624 12.98 -3.40 -10.23
C THR A 624 11.68 -3.34 -11.03
N ARG A 625 11.29 -2.17 -11.54
CA ARG A 625 9.98 -2.00 -12.20
C ARG A 625 10.06 -2.32 -13.68
N SER A 626 9.08 -3.04 -14.22
CA SER A 626 9.09 -3.47 -15.61
C SER A 626 8.74 -2.36 -16.62
N THR A 627 8.15 -1.26 -16.17
CA THR A 627 7.68 -0.16 -17.04
C THR A 627 7.95 1.20 -16.40
N PRO A 628 8.09 2.29 -17.22
CA PRO A 628 8.24 3.63 -16.68
C PRO A 628 7.00 4.06 -15.88
N GLU A 629 5.80 3.63 -16.27
CA GLU A 629 4.56 3.96 -15.55
C GLU A 629 4.52 3.33 -14.15
N ALA A 630 4.97 2.08 -14.02
CA ALA A 630 5.09 1.43 -12.72
C ALA A 630 6.15 2.11 -11.83
N ALA A 631 7.25 2.59 -12.42
CA ALA A 631 8.27 3.35 -11.69
C ALA A 631 7.76 4.73 -11.25
N VAL A 632 6.97 5.42 -12.09
CA VAL A 632 6.30 6.69 -11.71
C VAL A 632 5.28 6.47 -10.60
N ALA A 633 4.44 5.43 -10.70
CA ALA A 633 3.46 5.09 -9.66
C ALA A 633 4.15 4.90 -8.31
N PHE A 634 5.17 4.04 -8.29
CA PHE A 634 5.97 3.81 -7.09
C PHE A 634 6.61 5.10 -6.58
N CYS A 635 7.18 5.93 -7.45
CA CYS A 635 7.79 7.19 -7.04
C CYS A 635 6.79 8.16 -6.39
N LEU A 636 5.54 8.20 -6.87
CA LEU A 636 4.49 9.04 -6.30
C LEU A 636 4.04 8.54 -4.92
N ASP A 637 4.01 7.22 -4.71
CA ASP A 637 3.66 6.60 -3.41
C ASP A 637 4.67 6.93 -2.28
N TYR A 638 5.87 7.44 -2.62
CA TYR A 638 6.92 7.83 -1.66
C TYR A 638 7.35 9.30 -1.77
N LEU A 639 6.64 10.11 -2.55
CA LEU A 639 6.97 11.52 -2.77
C LEU A 639 6.99 12.31 -1.46
N GLU A 640 6.08 12.00 -0.55
CA GLU A 640 5.93 12.60 0.77
C GLU A 640 7.12 12.33 1.69
N LEU A 641 7.77 11.16 1.57
CA LEU A 641 9.01 10.85 2.28
C LEU A 641 10.18 11.67 1.71
N ALA A 642 10.24 11.81 0.38
CA ALA A 642 11.27 12.64 -0.26
C ALA A 642 11.16 14.11 0.14
N ILE A 643 9.94 14.63 0.28
CA ILE A 643 9.67 15.98 0.78
C ILE A 643 10.05 16.10 2.26
N ALA A 644 9.68 15.12 3.10
CA ALA A 644 10.07 15.11 4.51
C ALA A 644 11.59 15.16 4.69
N GLY A 645 12.33 14.40 3.87
CA GLY A 645 13.79 14.38 3.85
C GLY A 645 14.45 15.63 3.27
N SER A 646 13.67 16.54 2.68
CA SER A 646 14.15 17.81 2.12
C SER A 646 13.94 19.01 3.07
N VAL A 647 13.27 18.80 4.21
CA VAL A 647 13.14 19.81 5.27
C VAL A 647 14.48 19.90 6.02
N PRO A 648 15.12 21.08 6.11
CA PRO A 648 16.39 21.24 6.81
C PRO A 648 16.27 20.88 8.30
N ASP A 649 17.24 20.14 8.84
CA ASP A 649 17.29 19.77 10.26
C ASP A 649 17.61 20.96 11.18
N ASP A 650 18.41 21.92 10.70
CA ASP A 650 18.73 23.15 11.43
C ASP A 650 17.47 24.04 11.55
N PRO A 651 16.92 24.29 12.74
CA PRO A 651 15.70 25.07 12.90
C PRO A 651 15.82 26.52 12.39
N ASP A 652 17.04 27.08 12.31
CA ASP A 652 17.28 28.45 11.84
C ASP A 652 17.32 28.56 10.29
N ALA A 653 17.58 27.47 9.58
CA ALA A 653 17.51 27.44 8.12
C ALA A 653 16.04 27.48 7.66
N PRO A 654 15.58 28.26 6.68
CA PRO A 654 14.18 28.23 6.24
C PRO A 654 13.82 26.97 5.41
N ILE A 655 12.55 26.54 5.46
CA ILE A 655 12.02 25.53 4.52
C ILE A 655 11.88 26.20 3.15
N PRO A 656 12.29 25.54 2.05
CA PRO A 656 12.03 26.04 0.70
C PRO A 656 10.54 26.28 0.44
N VAL A 657 10.22 27.38 -0.22
CA VAL A 657 8.84 27.75 -0.61
C VAL A 657 8.81 27.79 -2.15
N PRO A 658 8.67 26.63 -2.83
CA PRO A 658 8.72 26.60 -4.29
C PRO A 658 7.60 27.40 -4.94
N GLN A 659 7.95 28.11 -6.02
CA GLN A 659 7.02 28.91 -6.83
C GLN A 659 7.37 28.69 -8.29
N THR A 660 6.62 27.82 -8.94
CA THR A 660 6.84 27.44 -10.34
C THR A 660 5.49 27.37 -11.05
N PRO A 661 4.78 28.51 -11.22
CA PRO A 661 3.49 28.53 -11.92
C PRO A 661 3.65 28.25 -13.42
N THR A 662 4.85 28.45 -13.97
CA THR A 662 5.23 28.08 -15.34
C THR A 662 6.29 26.98 -15.28
N PRO A 663 5.91 25.71 -15.50
CA PRO A 663 6.83 24.57 -15.44
C PRO A 663 7.94 24.65 -16.49
N ALA A 664 9.09 24.06 -16.18
CA ALA A 664 10.18 23.92 -17.13
C ALA A 664 9.76 23.04 -18.33
N ILE A 665 10.27 23.36 -19.51
CA ILE A 665 10.12 22.48 -20.68
C ILE A 665 11.07 21.30 -20.48
N VAL A 666 10.52 20.10 -20.52
CA VAL A 666 11.25 18.83 -20.38
C VAL A 666 10.83 17.95 -21.55
N ASP A 667 11.76 17.57 -22.41
CA ASP A 667 11.49 16.62 -23.49
C ASP A 667 11.08 15.26 -22.91
N ASP A 668 10.31 14.47 -23.66
CA ASP A 668 9.97 13.10 -23.23
C ASP A 668 11.26 12.30 -23.03
N PRO A 669 11.62 11.93 -21.78
CA PRO A 669 12.89 11.28 -21.52
C PRO A 669 12.87 9.80 -21.91
N VAL A 670 11.69 9.19 -22.10
CA VAL A 670 11.56 7.73 -22.29
C VAL A 670 12.28 7.23 -23.55
N PRO A 671 12.08 7.81 -24.75
CA PRO A 671 12.78 7.34 -25.96
C PRO A 671 14.30 7.49 -25.88
N LEU A 672 14.76 8.59 -25.27
CA LEU A 672 16.17 8.95 -25.13
C LEU A 672 16.88 8.04 -24.12
N LEU A 673 16.24 7.78 -22.98
CA LEU A 673 16.71 6.80 -21.99
C LEU A 673 16.82 5.40 -22.59
N ARG A 674 15.82 4.96 -23.36
CA ARG A 674 15.88 3.67 -24.07
C ARG A 674 17.02 3.57 -25.07
N ARG A 675 17.37 4.67 -25.75
CA ARG A 675 18.52 4.71 -26.66
C ARG A 675 19.82 4.56 -25.89
N LEU A 676 19.97 5.31 -24.79
CA LEU A 676 21.13 5.26 -23.90
C LEU A 676 21.31 3.86 -23.26
N ALA A 677 20.23 3.28 -22.74
CA ALA A 677 20.26 1.95 -22.11
C ALA A 677 20.59 0.84 -23.11
N ARG A 678 20.07 0.92 -24.34
CA ARG A 678 20.43 0.01 -25.43
C ARG A 678 21.92 0.06 -25.76
N HIS A 679 22.51 1.26 -25.79
CA HIS A 679 23.93 1.42 -26.03
C HIS A 679 24.78 0.79 -24.90
N HIS A 680 24.31 0.86 -23.66
CA HIS A 680 24.95 0.28 -22.48
C HIS A 680 24.26 -1.00 -21.96
N ALA A 681 23.76 -1.85 -22.86
CA ALA A 681 22.96 -3.03 -22.50
C ALA A 681 23.57 -3.87 -21.35
N GLY A 682 22.71 -4.25 -20.40
CA GLY A 682 23.05 -4.99 -19.19
C GLY A 682 23.63 -4.16 -18.04
N HIS A 683 23.79 -2.84 -18.20
CA HIS A 683 24.26 -1.94 -17.15
C HIS A 683 23.20 -0.88 -16.81
N PRO A 684 23.03 -0.51 -15.53
CA PRO A 684 22.16 0.60 -15.17
C PRO A 684 22.70 1.93 -15.69
N VAL A 685 21.91 2.61 -16.53
CA VAL A 685 22.11 4.00 -16.90
C VAL A 685 21.14 4.87 -16.13
N ALA A 686 21.58 6.04 -15.68
CA ALA A 686 20.74 6.97 -14.96
C ALA A 686 20.84 8.38 -15.53
N VAL A 687 19.71 9.07 -15.56
CA VAL A 687 19.63 10.49 -15.87
C VAL A 687 19.14 11.22 -14.64
N HIS A 688 19.92 12.18 -14.19
CA HIS A 688 19.65 13.00 -13.02
C HIS A 688 19.31 14.43 -13.45
N TYR A 689 18.10 14.88 -13.09
CA TYR A 689 17.63 16.23 -13.32
C TYR A 689 17.69 17.01 -12.01
N ALA A 690 18.40 18.14 -12.02
CA ALA A 690 18.49 19.06 -10.90
C ALA A 690 18.57 20.50 -11.41
N GLY A 691 17.59 21.33 -11.03
CA GLY A 691 17.48 22.70 -11.52
C GLY A 691 17.41 22.74 -13.05
N THR A 692 18.35 23.44 -13.66
CA THR A 692 18.47 23.58 -15.13
C THR A 692 19.49 22.62 -15.74
N THR A 693 19.95 21.64 -14.98
CA THR A 693 20.99 20.69 -15.41
C THR A 693 20.47 19.27 -15.51
N CYS A 694 20.99 18.56 -16.50
CA CYS A 694 20.80 17.14 -16.76
C CYS A 694 22.16 16.46 -16.73
N GLN A 695 22.31 15.44 -15.89
CA GLN A 695 23.54 14.65 -15.77
C GLN A 695 23.26 13.20 -16.15
N VAL A 696 24.18 12.59 -16.89
CA VAL A 696 24.10 11.19 -17.31
C VAL A 696 25.14 10.37 -16.56
N TRP A 697 24.71 9.25 -16.00
CA TRP A 697 25.51 8.36 -15.17
C TRP A 697 25.40 6.92 -15.67
N LEU A 698 26.49 6.16 -15.52
CA LEU A 698 26.54 4.73 -15.79
C LEU A 698 27.01 4.03 -14.53
N ARG A 699 26.34 2.95 -14.14
CA ARG A 699 26.82 2.03 -13.13
C ARG A 699 27.43 0.81 -13.81
N ASP A 700 28.72 0.58 -13.55
CA ASP A 700 29.42 -0.64 -13.97
C ASP A 700 29.72 -1.52 -12.74
N ARG A 701 30.50 -2.59 -12.94
CA ARG A 701 30.90 -3.49 -11.84
C ARG A 701 31.85 -2.82 -10.84
N ASP A 702 32.57 -1.80 -11.27
CA ASP A 702 33.65 -1.15 -10.52
C ASP A 702 33.16 0.12 -9.80
N GLY A 703 31.97 0.63 -10.15
CA GLY A 703 31.29 1.71 -9.43
C GLY A 703 30.29 2.50 -10.26
N VAL A 704 30.14 3.77 -9.91
CA VAL A 704 29.27 4.73 -10.59
C VAL A 704 30.14 5.78 -11.29
N ARG A 705 29.97 5.92 -12.60
CA ARG A 705 30.74 6.82 -13.45
C ARG A 705 29.83 7.91 -14.06
N HIS A 706 30.26 9.16 -13.92
CA HIS A 706 29.66 10.29 -14.61
C HIS A 706 30.04 10.26 -16.11
N LEU A 707 29.06 10.44 -17.00
CA LEU A 707 29.28 10.43 -18.45
C LEU A 707 29.20 11.82 -19.07
N ALA A 708 28.18 12.61 -18.72
CA ALA A 708 27.95 13.93 -19.31
C ALA A 708 27.12 14.83 -18.38
N THR A 709 27.31 16.15 -18.53
CA THR A 709 26.44 17.18 -17.96
C THR A 709 26.04 18.13 -19.09
N ALA A 710 24.75 18.40 -19.21
CA ALA A 710 24.19 19.30 -20.22
C ALA A 710 22.93 19.98 -19.69
N PRO A 711 22.39 21.02 -20.36
CA PRO A 711 21.13 21.66 -19.94
C PRO A 711 19.89 20.79 -20.20
N SER A 712 19.98 19.77 -21.05
CA SER A 712 18.87 18.85 -21.35
C SER A 712 19.38 17.44 -21.68
N LEU A 713 18.50 16.44 -21.63
CA LEU A 713 18.86 15.08 -22.02
C LEU A 713 19.25 14.95 -23.50
N PRO A 714 18.54 15.59 -24.46
CA PRO A 714 19.02 15.63 -25.85
C PRO A 714 20.45 16.17 -25.98
N ALA A 715 20.75 17.31 -25.34
CA ALA A 715 22.08 17.92 -25.40
C ALA A 715 23.15 17.03 -24.75
N ALA A 716 22.81 16.27 -23.70
CA ALA A 716 23.71 15.31 -23.09
C ALA A 716 24.00 14.12 -24.02
N LEU A 717 22.99 13.62 -24.75
CA LEU A 717 23.19 12.53 -25.71
C LEU A 717 23.99 12.99 -26.94
N ASP A 718 23.76 14.20 -27.42
CA ASP A 718 24.57 14.79 -28.50
C ASP A 718 26.05 14.88 -28.10
N ALA A 719 26.32 15.30 -26.85
CA ALA A 719 27.68 15.35 -26.30
C ALA A 719 28.33 13.94 -26.17
N LEU A 720 27.52 12.90 -26.00
CA LEU A 720 27.95 11.50 -25.98
C LEU A 720 28.00 10.88 -27.38
N THR A 721 27.71 11.65 -28.44
CA THR A 721 27.59 11.18 -29.83
C THR A 721 26.56 10.06 -30.03
N LEU A 722 25.52 10.05 -29.18
CA LEU A 722 24.58 8.94 -29.08
C LEU A 722 23.35 9.06 -29.92
#